data_AF-V8C7Q8-F1
#
_entry.id   AF-V8C7Q8-F1
#
_cell.length_a   1.000
_cell.length_b   1.000
_cell.length_c   1.000
_cell.angle_alpha   90.00
_cell.angle_beta   90.00
_cell.angle_gamma   90.00
#
_symmetry.space_group_name_H-M   'P 1'
#
loop_
_entity.id
_entity.type
_entity.pdbx_description
1 polymer ?
#
loop_
_entity_poly.entity_id
_entity_poly.type
_entity_poly.pdbx_seq_one_letter_code
_entity_poly.pdbx_strand_id
1 'polypeptide(L)'
;MVYLESKSIFLSYRSFIVILSFCKKQNISFPPPSAEGARGWVDFRLRYFGLESPQYDKIKKVKKHKKNKIEGIDAKKNHITILVSALLWQNLKLRKMNLYKKYIKILAFFAFVSSLSANGFKIQEQSLNATALSSAYVAGARGADASYYNPANMGFSNDWGENKSEFELATSLIKIPGFSFDVPTTNQGLYSKTTLRFEKSMDDIITTMKKIFPGLGLGSLQESIILNHSDPDSQIITGSTGDTNFILPKFFYKSRTNHGVTLGFSFVASSGLAMEWAGKGGEFLQDVFIMMIEASPSISWTIADRLSVGFGLRGMYAMGKFNNVVYVPLDKEGKGISLTTEQIINLAKHPEALNILIPESIRNGIVGDVLKNDFVSGFLKIFGLNVKIDGCTTGGVECVDWGALMGSVTSETTNLYGTSKVYQKSEGSDLSVGYRLAASLRVIDSGMLSIVFNSPVKFDMSGEVKALTYVGGAMGNVLTTAPLKIAVQMPEILTVAYAQEFFDKRVRLEGVYERTFWSRGWKFNVTPDFENAKYEGLSGLVSYRDVWETQGGASLKDMVGIADFGVVSNMGAGWRDTNTFRLGATYLGKKNRLMGSIAYDAAPSPQDKIGIPDSDGYMVGIGAKRNFRGFDFGLAGSWTYKSSMSSMYHSGGLGGLYIYTASLGYRW
;
A
#
# COMPACT_ATOMS: atom_id res chain seq x y z
N MET A 1 -37.24 -25.15 -11.68
CA MET A 1 -37.61 -26.45 -11.08
C MET A 1 -36.53 -26.78 -10.07
N VAL A 2 -36.80 -26.79 -8.75
CA VAL A 2 -37.54 -27.83 -8.00
C VAL A 2 -36.75 -29.15 -8.05
N TYR A 3 -35.97 -29.58 -7.05
CA TYR A 3 -36.18 -29.96 -5.62
C TYR A 3 -36.12 -31.49 -5.46
N LEU A 4 -35.90 -31.94 -4.20
CA LEU A 4 -35.82 -33.33 -3.67
C LEU A 4 -34.39 -33.94 -3.68
N GLU A 5 -33.75 -34.27 -2.55
CA GLU A 5 -34.09 -35.20 -1.41
C GLU A 5 -33.67 -36.66 -1.68
N SER A 6 -33.21 -37.49 -0.71
CA SER A 6 -32.85 -37.27 0.71
C SER A 6 -32.07 -38.48 1.33
N LYS A 7 -31.55 -38.30 2.57
CA LYS A 7 -31.51 -39.23 3.74
C LYS A 7 -31.15 -40.73 3.49
N SER A 8 -30.09 -41.32 4.06
CA SER A 8 -29.73 -41.57 5.48
C SER A 8 -30.61 -42.57 6.25
N ILE A 9 -30.04 -43.63 6.85
CA ILE A 9 -30.54 -44.28 8.10
C ILE A 9 -29.52 -45.28 8.75
N PHE A 10 -29.21 -45.01 10.03
CA PHE A 10 -28.85 -45.87 11.20
C PHE A 10 -28.05 -47.19 11.13
N LEU A 11 -26.94 -47.24 11.89
CA LEU A 11 -26.67 -48.03 13.14
C LEU A 11 -25.14 -47.95 13.49
N SER A 12 -24.61 -48.10 14.72
CA SER A 12 -25.15 -48.29 16.09
C SER A 12 -24.19 -47.70 17.17
N TYR A 13 -24.51 -47.85 18.46
CA TYR A 13 -23.72 -47.41 19.63
C TYR A 13 -22.53 -48.33 19.99
N ARG A 14 -21.37 -47.77 20.39
CA ARG A 14 -20.61 -48.20 21.60
C ARG A 14 -19.48 -47.25 22.06
N SER A 15 -19.47 -47.01 23.38
CA SER A 15 -18.30 -46.72 24.23
C SER A 15 -17.53 -45.38 24.09
N PHE A 16 -18.02 -44.38 24.84
CA PHE A 16 -17.17 -43.36 25.49
C PHE A 16 -16.46 -43.98 26.73
N ILE A 17 -15.56 -43.21 27.38
CA ILE A 17 -14.87 -43.49 28.68
C ILE A 17 -13.61 -44.39 28.62
N VAL A 18 -12.43 -43.79 28.33
CA VAL A 18 -11.13 -44.15 28.97
C VAL A 18 -10.25 -42.90 29.18
N ILE A 19 -10.80 -41.80 29.71
CA ILE A 19 -10.02 -40.68 30.28
C ILE A 19 -10.54 -40.36 31.68
N LEU A 20 -10.62 -41.39 32.54
CA LEU A 20 -11.08 -41.27 33.92
C LEU A 20 -10.56 -42.40 34.84
N SER A 21 -9.40 -43.01 34.49
CA SER A 21 -8.82 -44.14 35.25
C SER A 21 -7.32 -44.00 35.55
N PHE A 22 -6.82 -42.76 35.70
CA PHE A 22 -5.45 -42.51 36.19
C PHE A 22 -5.34 -41.48 37.32
N CYS A 23 -6.35 -40.64 37.54
CA CYS A 23 -6.42 -39.70 38.67
C CYS A 23 -7.35 -40.17 39.81
N LYS A 24 -7.35 -41.48 40.10
CA LYS A 24 -7.98 -42.04 41.32
C LYS A 24 -6.97 -42.76 42.22
N LYS A 25 -5.70 -42.31 42.19
CA LYS A 25 -4.58 -42.93 42.93
C LYS A 25 -3.72 -41.94 43.74
N GLN A 26 -4.12 -40.68 43.85
CA GLN A 26 -3.49 -39.69 44.74
C GLN A 26 -4.61 -38.92 45.45
N ASN A 27 -4.94 -39.36 46.66
CA ASN A 27 -6.03 -38.85 47.49
C ASN A 27 -5.70 -37.43 47.97
N ILE A 28 -6.09 -36.41 47.20
CA ILE A 28 -5.85 -34.99 47.51
C ILE A 28 -7.11 -34.20 47.20
N SER A 29 -7.69 -33.59 48.23
CA SER A 29 -8.80 -32.64 48.15
C SER A 29 -8.25 -31.20 48.18
N PHE A 30 -8.93 -30.29 47.47
CA PHE A 30 -8.71 -28.84 47.60
C PHE A 30 -10.05 -28.10 47.69
N PRO A 31 -10.14 -27.03 48.51
CA PRO A 31 -11.38 -26.26 48.73
C PRO A 31 -11.66 -25.22 47.61
N PRO A 32 -12.88 -24.65 47.55
CA PRO A 32 -13.31 -23.69 46.52
C PRO A 32 -12.73 -22.27 46.72
N PRO A 33 -12.86 -21.37 45.71
CA PRO A 33 -12.02 -20.17 45.58
C PRO A 33 -12.58 -18.92 46.28
N SER A 34 -11.67 -17.98 46.59
CA SER A 34 -11.97 -16.58 46.93
C SER A 34 -11.02 -15.62 46.19
N ALA A 35 -11.41 -14.36 46.11
CA ALA A 35 -10.91 -13.37 45.15
C ALA A 35 -9.74 -12.49 45.66
N GLU A 36 -9.35 -11.51 44.82
CA GLU A 36 -8.34 -10.45 45.04
C GLU A 36 -6.86 -10.93 45.01
N GLY A 37 -5.88 -10.13 44.56
CA GLY A 37 -5.92 -8.81 43.93
C GLY A 37 -4.50 -8.21 43.78
N ALA A 38 -4.20 -7.64 42.61
CA ALA A 38 -3.15 -6.65 42.30
C ALA A 38 -1.65 -6.88 42.69
N ARG A 39 -0.79 -6.77 41.65
CA ARG A 39 0.53 -6.07 41.58
C ARG A 39 1.61 -6.35 42.63
N GLY A 40 2.78 -6.82 42.16
CA GLY A 40 4.03 -6.79 42.95
C GLY A 40 5.24 -7.45 42.26
N TRP A 41 5.74 -6.88 41.15
CA TRP A 41 7.07 -7.25 40.65
C TRP A 41 8.13 -6.51 41.47
N VAL A 42 8.98 -7.25 42.20
CA VAL A 42 10.43 -7.01 42.40
C VAL A 42 11.01 -8.13 43.30
N ASP A 43 12.20 -8.61 42.92
CA ASP A 43 13.13 -9.51 43.63
C ASP A 43 12.60 -10.74 44.40
N PHE A 44 12.94 -11.95 43.91
CA PHE A 44 13.82 -12.81 44.71
C PHE A 44 14.67 -13.76 43.86
N ARG A 45 15.98 -13.82 44.16
CA ARG A 45 16.94 -14.70 43.48
C ARG A 45 16.96 -16.11 44.08
N LEU A 46 17.25 -17.08 43.21
CA LEU A 46 18.09 -18.28 43.46
C LEU A 46 17.79 -19.12 44.72
N ARG A 47 17.09 -20.25 44.52
CA ARG A 47 17.48 -21.54 45.14
C ARG A 47 16.98 -22.73 44.32
N TYR A 48 17.71 -23.86 44.44
CA TYR A 48 17.63 -25.09 43.63
C TYR A 48 18.15 -24.97 42.18
N PHE A 49 19.23 -25.65 41.76
CA PHE A 49 20.17 -26.52 42.48
C PHE A 49 21.61 -26.13 42.11
N GLY A 50 22.49 -26.05 43.12
CA GLY A 50 23.93 -25.81 42.93
C GLY A 50 24.65 -27.06 42.41
N LEU A 51 25.72 -26.81 41.63
CA LEU A 51 26.64 -27.82 41.13
C LEU A 51 27.58 -28.30 42.24
N GLU A 52 28.09 -29.54 42.16
CA GLU A 52 29.51 -29.83 41.88
C GLU A 52 29.85 -31.32 42.08
N SER A 53 30.92 -31.74 41.40
CA SER A 53 31.60 -33.04 41.53
C SER A 53 33.05 -32.75 41.94
N PRO A 54 33.80 -33.63 42.64
CA PRO A 54 34.43 -34.75 41.93
C PRO A 54 34.85 -35.98 42.81
N GLN A 55 35.67 -36.85 42.20
CA GLN A 55 36.59 -37.84 42.79
C GLN A 55 36.05 -39.20 43.29
N TYR A 56 36.44 -40.22 42.50
CA TYR A 56 36.94 -41.51 42.97
C TYR A 56 37.78 -41.38 44.26
N ASP A 57 37.42 -42.08 45.34
CA ASP A 57 38.37 -42.95 46.05
C ASP A 57 37.74 -43.88 47.12
N LYS A 58 38.54 -44.86 47.58
CA LYS A 58 38.36 -45.71 48.80
C LYS A 58 37.30 -46.82 48.79
N ILE A 59 37.69 -47.90 48.09
CA ILE A 59 37.52 -49.26 48.63
C ILE A 59 38.25 -49.35 49.98
N LYS A 60 37.55 -49.64 51.09
CA LYS A 60 38.14 -50.25 52.31
C LYS A 60 37.08 -50.77 53.30
N LYS A 61 36.77 -52.07 53.24
CA LYS A 61 36.49 -52.87 54.45
C LYS A 61 36.86 -54.34 54.22
N VAL A 62 37.55 -54.91 55.19
CA VAL A 62 38.32 -56.16 55.11
C VAL A 62 37.46 -57.38 55.45
N LYS A 63 37.66 -58.52 54.76
CA LYS A 63 37.71 -59.86 55.41
C LYS A 63 38.36 -60.98 54.56
N LYS A 64 39.45 -61.53 55.13
CA LYS A 64 39.99 -62.91 55.04
C LYS A 64 40.21 -63.64 53.68
N HIS A 65 41.49 -63.69 53.29
CA HIS A 65 42.34 -64.91 53.20
C HIS A 65 42.05 -66.09 52.22
N LYS A 66 43.08 -66.39 51.39
CA LYS A 66 43.56 -67.72 50.88
C LYS A 66 42.54 -68.65 50.18
N LYS A 67 42.70 -69.02 48.88
CA LYS A 67 43.74 -69.95 48.37
C LYS A 67 43.75 -70.02 46.81
N ASN A 68 44.94 -70.33 46.26
CA ASN A 68 45.23 -71.15 45.06
C ASN A 68 44.83 -70.74 43.60
N LYS A 69 45.89 -70.63 42.78
CA LYS A 69 46.13 -71.24 41.44
C LYS A 69 45.28 -70.87 40.17
N ILE A 70 46.04 -70.31 39.20
CA ILE A 70 46.25 -70.81 37.81
C ILE A 70 45.42 -70.24 36.62
N GLU A 71 46.18 -69.96 35.55
CA GLU A 71 45.87 -69.78 34.10
C GLU A 71 45.00 -68.62 33.56
N GLY A 72 45.27 -68.24 32.29
CA GLY A 72 44.37 -67.39 31.49
C GLY A 72 44.96 -66.12 30.84
N ILE A 73 46.14 -66.15 30.21
CA ILE A 73 46.57 -65.03 29.33
C ILE A 73 45.87 -65.16 27.97
N ASP A 74 44.68 -64.55 27.82
CA ASP A 74 44.19 -64.10 26.50
C ASP A 74 43.01 -63.11 26.54
N ALA A 75 42.24 -63.05 27.64
CA ALA A 75 41.06 -62.16 27.73
C ALA A 75 41.37 -60.64 27.69
N LYS A 76 42.62 -60.21 27.88
CA LYS A 76 42.98 -58.79 28.00
C LYS A 76 43.10 -58.02 26.68
N LYS A 77 43.40 -58.65 25.55
CA LYS A 77 43.54 -57.94 24.25
C LYS A 77 42.19 -57.47 23.70
N ASN A 78 41.15 -58.31 23.75
CA ASN A 78 39.84 -57.97 23.20
C ASN A 78 39.13 -56.86 23.99
N HIS A 79 39.23 -56.85 25.33
CA HIS A 79 38.62 -55.79 26.14
C HIS A 79 39.21 -54.40 25.87
N ILE A 80 40.52 -54.29 25.65
CA ILE A 80 41.17 -53.01 25.35
C ILE A 80 40.73 -52.48 23.98
N THR A 81 40.65 -53.34 22.96
CA THR A 81 40.23 -52.93 21.60
C THR A 81 38.77 -52.49 21.56
N ILE A 82 37.88 -53.14 22.32
CA ILE A 82 36.46 -52.76 22.44
C ILE A 82 36.31 -51.43 23.21
N LEU A 83 37.10 -51.22 24.27
CA LEU A 83 37.10 -49.95 25.01
C LEU A 83 37.61 -48.77 24.17
N VAL A 84 38.72 -48.95 23.43
CA VAL A 84 39.30 -47.89 22.59
C VAL A 84 38.35 -47.51 21.44
N SER A 85 37.71 -48.50 20.80
CA SER A 85 36.71 -48.23 19.75
C SER A 85 35.45 -47.57 20.31
N ALA A 86 34.95 -47.97 21.48
CA ALA A 86 33.84 -47.31 22.15
C ALA A 86 34.16 -45.85 22.56
N LEU A 87 35.37 -45.59 23.06
CA LEU A 87 35.86 -44.24 23.41
C LEU A 87 36.05 -43.35 22.18
N LEU A 88 36.54 -43.89 21.07
CA LEU A 88 36.60 -43.18 19.79
C LEU A 88 35.20 -42.86 19.26
N TRP A 89 34.25 -43.79 19.36
CA TRP A 89 32.87 -43.60 18.92
C TRP A 89 32.13 -42.58 19.78
N GLN A 90 32.32 -42.60 21.11
CA GLN A 90 31.81 -41.56 22.01
C GLN A 90 32.42 -40.19 21.70
N ASN A 91 33.74 -40.09 21.50
CA ASN A 91 34.39 -38.82 21.14
C ASN A 91 33.92 -38.26 19.79
N LEU A 92 33.72 -39.11 18.78
CA LEU A 92 33.13 -38.73 17.49
C LEU A 92 31.68 -38.24 17.64
N LYS A 93 30.88 -38.91 18.47
CA LYS A 93 29.48 -38.54 18.76
C LYS A 93 29.40 -37.22 19.54
N LEU A 94 30.29 -37.01 20.52
CA LEU A 94 30.44 -35.77 21.29
C LEU A 94 30.94 -34.60 20.43
N ARG A 95 31.94 -34.82 19.55
CA ARG A 95 32.38 -33.81 18.56
C ARG A 95 31.24 -33.41 17.64
N LYS A 96 30.49 -34.36 17.07
CA LYS A 96 29.30 -34.04 16.25
C LYS A 96 28.25 -33.27 17.07
N MET A 97 27.91 -33.71 18.28
CA MET A 97 26.94 -33.01 19.15
C MET A 97 27.39 -31.58 19.51
N ASN A 98 28.66 -31.34 19.79
CA ASN A 98 29.17 -29.99 20.06
C ASN A 98 29.17 -29.11 18.80
N LEU A 99 29.41 -29.68 17.62
CA LEU A 99 29.24 -28.99 16.34
C LEU A 99 27.76 -28.58 16.13
N TYR A 100 26.82 -29.52 16.30
CA TYR A 100 25.38 -29.24 16.23
C TYR A 100 24.94 -28.18 17.25
N LYS A 101 25.40 -28.26 18.50
CA LYS A 101 25.13 -27.22 19.52
C LYS A 101 25.70 -25.84 19.12
N LYS A 102 26.83 -25.79 18.42
CA LYS A 102 27.41 -24.53 17.90
C LYS A 102 26.58 -23.96 16.75
N TYR A 103 26.12 -24.80 15.82
CA TYR A 103 25.20 -24.37 14.75
C TYR A 103 23.82 -23.94 15.28
N ILE A 104 23.27 -24.65 16.27
CA ILE A 104 22.00 -24.27 16.93
C ILE A 104 22.15 -22.92 17.64
N LYS A 105 23.30 -22.63 18.28
CA LYS A 105 23.56 -21.30 18.87
C LYS A 105 23.69 -20.19 17.83
N ILE A 106 24.24 -20.48 16.65
CA ILE A 106 24.31 -19.50 15.54
C ILE A 106 22.91 -19.25 14.95
N LEU A 107 22.08 -20.28 14.76
CA LEU A 107 20.68 -20.12 14.36
C LEU A 107 19.85 -19.35 15.40
N ALA A 108 20.05 -19.64 16.69
CA ALA A 108 19.34 -18.97 17.78
C ALA A 108 19.75 -17.49 17.94
N PHE A 109 20.98 -17.12 17.55
CA PHE A 109 21.43 -15.73 17.57
C PHE A 109 20.69 -14.86 16.53
N PHE A 110 20.23 -15.44 15.42
CA PHE A 110 19.37 -14.77 14.44
C PHE A 110 17.88 -14.72 14.84
N ALA A 111 17.49 -15.34 15.96
CA ALA A 111 16.08 -15.48 16.37
C ALA A 111 15.60 -14.40 17.37
N PHE A 112 16.41 -13.39 17.70
CA PHE A 112 16.03 -12.33 18.64
C PHE A 112 15.28 -11.20 17.93
N VAL A 113 14.02 -11.47 17.58
CA VAL A 113 13.11 -10.52 16.92
C VAL A 113 12.55 -9.53 17.94
N SER A 114 12.91 -8.25 17.76
CA SER A 114 12.27 -7.09 18.39
C SER A 114 11.49 -6.33 17.30
N SER A 115 10.21 -6.04 17.56
CA SER A 115 9.33 -5.07 16.86
C SER A 115 9.65 -4.73 15.38
N LEU A 116 8.95 -5.34 14.43
CA LEU A 116 9.14 -5.26 12.97
C LEU A 116 7.81 -4.82 12.25
N SER A 117 7.70 -4.67 10.89
CA SER A 117 6.42 -4.26 10.19
C SER A 117 5.90 -4.91 8.79
N ALA A 118 5.80 -4.29 7.56
CA ALA A 118 5.60 -4.85 6.14
C ALA A 118 6.14 -4.03 4.88
N ASN A 119 6.74 -4.53 3.76
CA ASN A 119 7.58 -3.70 2.81
C ASN A 119 7.05 -2.44 2.08
N GLY A 120 5.77 -2.08 2.00
CA GLY A 120 5.26 -1.11 1.01
C GLY A 120 4.98 -1.70 -0.38
N PHE A 121 5.09 -0.89 -1.45
CA PHE A 121 4.60 -1.24 -2.81
C PHE A 121 5.52 -2.16 -3.66
N LYS A 122 6.54 -2.79 -3.06
CA LYS A 122 7.53 -3.61 -3.76
C LYS A 122 7.07 -5.06 -3.91
N ILE A 123 7.12 -5.63 -5.12
CA ILE A 123 6.84 -7.06 -5.36
C ILE A 123 8.17 -7.83 -5.46
N GLN A 124 8.32 -8.88 -4.67
CA GLN A 124 9.60 -9.59 -4.52
C GLN A 124 9.57 -10.96 -5.22
N GLU A 125 8.38 -11.57 -5.32
CA GLU A 125 8.06 -12.89 -5.83
C GLU A 125 8.03 -12.89 -7.37
N GLN A 126 9.17 -12.59 -7.98
CA GLN A 126 9.37 -12.53 -9.43
C GLN A 126 9.58 -13.91 -10.05
N SER A 127 10.25 -14.85 -9.39
CA SER A 127 10.33 -16.25 -9.88
C SER A 127 9.46 -17.21 -9.08
N LEU A 128 9.27 -18.41 -9.63
CA LEU A 128 8.56 -19.48 -8.92
C LEU A 128 9.28 -19.94 -7.66
N ASN A 129 10.62 -19.93 -7.69
CA ASN A 129 11.44 -20.26 -6.52
C ASN A 129 11.21 -19.23 -5.41
N ALA A 130 11.19 -17.94 -5.76
CA ALA A 130 10.93 -16.87 -4.79
C ALA A 130 9.48 -16.87 -4.29
N THR A 131 8.49 -17.15 -5.15
CA THR A 131 7.09 -17.34 -4.69
C THR A 131 7.02 -18.45 -3.64
N ALA A 132 7.63 -19.61 -3.92
CA ALA A 132 7.62 -20.75 -3.02
C ALA A 132 8.43 -20.55 -1.72
N LEU A 133 9.39 -19.62 -1.74
CA LEU A 133 10.29 -19.34 -0.63
C LEU A 133 10.02 -17.97 0.03
N SER A 134 8.93 -17.28 -0.31
CA SER A 134 8.62 -15.91 0.14
C SER A 134 9.84 -14.98 0.01
N SER A 135 10.56 -15.12 -1.11
CA SER A 135 11.84 -14.45 -1.43
C SER A 135 13.04 -14.75 -0.51
N ALA A 136 12.99 -15.83 0.30
CA ALA A 136 14.16 -16.44 0.95
C ALA A 136 15.04 -17.22 -0.06
N TYR A 137 15.46 -16.54 -1.12
CA TYR A 137 16.12 -17.13 -2.28
C TYR A 137 17.12 -16.14 -2.93
N VAL A 138 18.26 -15.92 -2.27
CA VAL A 138 19.32 -14.99 -2.68
C VAL A 138 20.68 -15.70 -2.66
N ALA A 139 21.04 -16.34 -1.55
CA ALA A 139 22.22 -17.21 -1.46
C ALA A 139 21.97 -18.57 -2.13
N GLY A 140 20.73 -19.06 -2.14
CA GLY A 140 20.32 -20.26 -2.88
C GLY A 140 19.98 -20.03 -4.35
N ALA A 141 19.96 -18.79 -4.83
CA ALA A 141 19.59 -18.43 -6.20
C ALA A 141 20.64 -18.92 -7.21
N ARG A 142 20.42 -20.06 -7.88
CA ARG A 142 21.37 -20.66 -8.84
C ARG A 142 20.75 -21.06 -10.19
N GLY A 143 19.44 -20.86 -10.37
CA GLY A 143 18.76 -21.11 -11.65
C GLY A 143 18.93 -19.95 -12.64
N ALA A 144 18.15 -19.96 -13.72
CA ALA A 144 18.03 -18.80 -14.62
C ALA A 144 17.64 -17.51 -13.87
N ASP A 145 16.80 -17.62 -12.84
CA ASP A 145 16.34 -16.54 -11.98
C ASP A 145 17.42 -15.90 -11.08
N ALA A 146 18.60 -16.51 -10.97
CA ALA A 146 19.78 -15.87 -10.37
C ALA A 146 20.16 -14.57 -11.10
N SER A 147 19.87 -14.46 -12.40
CA SER A 147 20.07 -13.23 -13.20
C SER A 147 19.41 -11.97 -12.63
N TYR A 148 18.33 -12.15 -11.84
CA TYR A 148 17.65 -11.10 -11.10
C TYR A 148 18.07 -11.07 -9.62
N TYR A 149 17.86 -12.19 -8.88
CA TYR A 149 18.00 -12.21 -7.42
C TYR A 149 19.42 -12.02 -6.91
N ASN A 150 20.41 -12.63 -7.60
CA ASN A 150 21.80 -12.58 -7.22
C ASN A 150 22.67 -12.93 -8.44
N PRO A 151 23.00 -11.94 -9.29
CA PRO A 151 23.82 -12.17 -10.47
C PRO A 151 25.12 -12.93 -10.18
N ALA A 152 25.77 -12.66 -9.04
CA ALA A 152 27.01 -13.35 -8.67
C ALA A 152 26.86 -14.88 -8.58
N ASN A 153 25.67 -15.40 -8.30
CA ASN A 153 25.47 -16.84 -8.22
C ASN A 153 25.26 -17.55 -9.58
N MET A 154 25.07 -16.83 -10.69
CA MET A 154 24.83 -17.44 -12.00
C MET A 154 25.93 -18.40 -12.44
N GLY A 155 27.18 -18.11 -12.04
CA GLY A 155 28.36 -18.90 -12.41
C GLY A 155 28.53 -20.23 -11.66
N PHE A 156 27.83 -20.44 -10.54
CA PHE A 156 27.85 -21.72 -9.81
C PHE A 156 26.95 -22.76 -10.48
N SER A 157 27.31 -24.05 -10.33
CA SER A 157 26.45 -25.15 -10.76
C SER A 157 25.05 -25.06 -10.13
N ASN A 158 24.02 -25.35 -10.94
CA ASN A 158 22.63 -25.32 -10.48
C ASN A 158 22.33 -26.42 -9.45
N ASP A 159 21.09 -26.45 -8.94
CA ASP A 159 20.65 -27.39 -7.91
C ASP A 159 20.76 -28.88 -8.32
N TRP A 160 20.89 -29.17 -9.62
CA TRP A 160 21.10 -30.51 -10.17
C TRP A 160 22.58 -30.80 -10.52
N GLY A 161 23.50 -29.89 -10.17
CA GLY A 161 24.94 -30.04 -10.39
C GLY A 161 25.39 -29.74 -11.81
N GLU A 162 24.55 -29.14 -12.64
CA GLU A 162 24.82 -28.91 -14.06
C GLU A 162 25.31 -27.47 -14.32
N ASN A 163 26.27 -27.32 -15.23
CA ASN A 163 26.64 -26.04 -15.86
C ASN A 163 26.02 -26.00 -17.27
N LYS A 164 24.85 -25.37 -17.40
CA LYS A 164 24.08 -25.27 -18.64
C LYS A 164 23.53 -23.86 -18.83
N SER A 165 23.16 -23.56 -20.06
CA SER A 165 22.29 -22.42 -20.34
C SER A 165 20.89 -22.76 -19.85
N GLU A 166 20.22 -21.81 -19.21
CA GLU A 166 18.89 -22.02 -18.62
C GLU A 166 17.98 -20.84 -18.99
N PHE A 167 16.74 -21.15 -19.36
CA PHE A 167 15.66 -20.19 -19.54
C PHE A 167 14.50 -20.59 -18.63
N GLU A 168 13.82 -19.63 -18.02
CA GLU A 168 12.58 -19.85 -17.25
C GLU A 168 11.56 -18.78 -17.60
N LEU A 169 10.40 -19.19 -18.12
CA LEU A 169 9.20 -18.38 -18.20
C LEU A 169 8.36 -18.65 -16.95
N ALA A 170 7.98 -17.61 -16.23
CA ALA A 170 7.12 -17.68 -15.05
C ALA A 170 5.93 -16.74 -15.22
N THR A 171 4.73 -17.20 -14.88
CA THR A 171 3.51 -16.38 -14.89
C THR A 171 2.93 -16.39 -13.49
N SER A 172 2.79 -15.20 -12.89
CA SER A 172 2.17 -15.03 -11.57
C SER A 172 0.75 -14.49 -11.72
N LEU A 173 -0.21 -15.14 -11.07
CA LEU A 173 -1.49 -14.55 -10.68
C LEU A 173 -1.31 -13.92 -9.30
N ILE A 174 -1.45 -12.60 -9.21
CA ILE A 174 -1.50 -11.86 -7.95
C ILE A 174 -2.97 -11.56 -7.66
N LYS A 175 -3.46 -11.99 -6.50
CA LYS A 175 -4.80 -11.71 -5.99
C LYS A 175 -4.72 -10.89 -4.70
N ILE A 176 -5.44 -9.78 -4.68
CA ILE A 176 -5.69 -8.94 -3.51
C ILE A 176 -7.19 -9.06 -3.22
N PRO A 177 -7.61 -9.71 -2.11
CA PRO A 177 -9.01 -9.75 -1.72
C PRO A 177 -9.53 -8.37 -1.35
N GLY A 178 -10.78 -8.07 -1.72
CA GLY A 178 -11.46 -6.84 -1.32
C GLY A 178 -11.67 -6.76 0.20
N PHE A 179 -11.60 -5.54 0.73
CA PHE A 179 -11.87 -5.21 2.13
C PHE A 179 -12.62 -3.88 2.25
N SER A 180 -13.48 -3.75 3.26
CA SER A 180 -14.09 -2.47 3.66
C SER A 180 -13.10 -1.62 4.45
N PHE A 181 -13.41 -0.36 4.75
CA PHE A 181 -12.66 0.45 5.72
C PHE A 181 -13.45 1.73 6.06
N ASP A 182 -13.14 2.37 7.18
CA ASP A 182 -13.69 3.67 7.55
C ASP A 182 -12.58 4.74 7.55
N VAL A 183 -12.87 5.94 7.02
CA VAL A 183 -11.92 7.08 6.97
C VAL A 183 -12.60 8.40 7.32
N PRO A 184 -11.86 9.40 7.84
CA PRO A 184 -12.36 10.75 7.99
C PRO A 184 -12.58 11.41 6.61
N THR A 185 -13.68 12.14 6.45
CA THR A 185 -13.96 12.92 5.23
C THR A 185 -13.36 14.33 5.29
N THR A 186 -13.03 14.89 4.12
CA THR A 186 -12.74 16.33 3.97
C THR A 186 -13.91 17.12 3.38
N ASN A 187 -15.03 16.48 3.01
CA ASN A 187 -16.21 17.16 2.49
C ASN A 187 -16.97 17.90 3.60
N GLN A 188 -16.92 19.24 3.56
CA GLN A 188 -17.63 20.14 4.47
C GLN A 188 -18.92 20.74 3.87
N GLY A 189 -19.36 20.22 2.72
CA GLY A 189 -20.40 20.85 1.90
C GLY A 189 -19.88 22.10 1.21
N LEU A 190 -20.69 22.69 0.35
CA LEU A 190 -20.36 23.93 -0.36
C LEU A 190 -21.57 24.86 -0.26
N TYR A 191 -21.35 26.10 0.19
CA TYR A 191 -22.36 27.16 0.12
C TYR A 191 -21.74 28.48 -0.30
N SER A 192 -22.53 29.36 -0.91
CA SER A 192 -22.12 30.72 -1.25
C SER A 192 -22.87 31.75 -0.40
N LYS A 193 -22.23 32.91 -0.19
CA LYS A 193 -22.83 34.08 0.41
C LYS A 193 -22.63 35.27 -0.52
N THR A 194 -23.71 35.68 -1.19
CA THR A 194 -23.71 36.77 -2.18
C THR A 194 -24.24 38.04 -1.54
N THR A 195 -23.51 39.14 -1.66
CA THR A 195 -23.94 40.47 -1.22
C THR A 195 -24.00 41.39 -2.44
N LEU A 196 -25.19 41.91 -2.73
CA LEU A 196 -25.42 42.87 -3.81
C LEU A 196 -25.19 44.29 -3.28
N ARG A 197 -24.54 45.14 -4.08
CA ARG A 197 -24.51 46.59 -3.88
C ARG A 197 -25.22 47.26 -5.04
N PHE A 198 -26.22 48.06 -4.73
CA PHE A 198 -26.95 48.84 -5.72
C PHE A 198 -26.27 50.20 -5.97
N GLU A 199 -26.76 50.98 -6.93
CA GLU A 199 -26.38 52.38 -7.04
C GLU A 199 -26.72 53.16 -5.77
N LYS A 200 -25.96 54.22 -5.47
CA LYS A 200 -26.18 55.04 -4.27
C LYS A 200 -27.60 55.62 -4.20
N SER A 201 -28.15 56.02 -5.35
CA SER A 201 -29.56 56.42 -5.54
C SER A 201 -30.53 55.38 -4.99
N MET A 202 -30.32 54.11 -5.33
CA MET A 202 -31.14 52.97 -4.89
C MET A 202 -30.90 52.62 -3.42
N ASP A 203 -29.66 52.66 -2.94
CA ASP A 203 -29.32 52.38 -1.54
C ASP A 203 -29.91 53.43 -0.58
N ASP A 204 -29.91 54.71 -0.97
CA ASP A 204 -30.59 55.80 -0.27
C ASP A 204 -32.12 55.61 -0.27
N ILE A 205 -32.72 55.11 -1.38
CA ILE A 205 -34.15 54.76 -1.47
C ILE A 205 -34.50 53.60 -0.53
N ILE A 206 -33.77 52.48 -0.59
CA ILE A 206 -34.00 51.29 0.25
C ILE A 206 -33.87 51.66 1.74
N THR A 207 -32.83 52.42 2.09
CA THR A 207 -32.56 52.85 3.47
C THR A 207 -33.64 53.82 3.99
N THR A 208 -34.17 54.70 3.14
CA THR A 208 -35.26 55.61 3.49
C THR A 208 -36.58 54.85 3.68
N MET A 209 -36.92 53.95 2.75
CA MET A 209 -38.14 53.15 2.82
C MET A 209 -38.16 52.19 4.03
N LYS A 210 -37.01 51.61 4.39
CA LYS A 210 -36.85 50.79 5.61
C LYS A 210 -37.21 51.56 6.90
N LYS A 211 -36.99 52.88 6.94
CA LYS A 211 -37.34 53.73 8.09
C LYS A 211 -38.83 54.11 8.12
N ILE A 212 -39.43 54.37 6.95
CA ILE A 212 -40.83 54.80 6.84
C ILE A 212 -41.79 53.59 6.97
N PHE A 213 -41.42 52.45 6.38
CA PHE A 213 -42.26 51.25 6.34
C PHE A 213 -41.44 49.99 6.75
N PRO A 214 -41.14 49.80 8.05
CA PRO A 214 -40.34 48.67 8.51
C PRO A 214 -40.99 47.29 8.24
N GLY A 215 -42.32 47.22 8.15
CA GLY A 215 -43.06 45.99 7.83
C GLY A 215 -43.06 45.59 6.35
N LEU A 216 -42.47 46.42 5.46
CA LEU A 216 -42.44 46.17 4.01
C LEU A 216 -41.22 45.34 3.55
N GLY A 217 -40.34 44.91 4.46
CA GLY A 217 -39.30 43.92 4.15
C GLY A 217 -38.12 44.39 3.31
N LEU A 218 -38.12 45.59 2.71
CA LEU A 218 -37.06 46.07 1.78
C LEU A 218 -35.61 45.94 2.29
N GLY A 219 -35.39 45.87 3.60
CA GLY A 219 -34.07 45.58 4.17
C GLY A 219 -33.46 44.25 3.71
N SER A 220 -34.27 43.27 3.30
CA SER A 220 -33.82 41.98 2.78
C SER A 220 -33.08 42.08 1.44
N LEU A 221 -33.26 43.18 0.68
CA LEU A 221 -32.46 43.44 -0.54
C LEU A 221 -30.99 43.73 -0.23
N GLN A 222 -30.71 44.25 0.98
CA GLN A 222 -29.35 44.51 1.49
C GLN A 222 -28.78 43.33 2.31
N GLU A 223 -29.57 42.28 2.56
CA GLU A 223 -29.12 41.09 3.27
C GLU A 223 -28.35 40.15 2.33
N SER A 224 -27.34 39.46 2.87
CA SER A 224 -26.58 38.50 2.07
C SER A 224 -27.42 37.26 1.77
N ILE A 225 -27.54 36.95 0.49
CA ILE A 225 -28.16 35.74 -0.05
C ILE A 225 -27.24 34.54 0.27
N ILE A 226 -27.75 33.51 0.95
CA ILE A 226 -27.00 32.28 1.24
C ILE A 226 -27.58 31.13 0.43
N LEU A 227 -26.74 30.44 -0.35
CA LEU A 227 -27.13 29.35 -1.23
C LEU A 227 -26.32 28.09 -0.94
N ASN A 228 -26.99 26.98 -0.64
CA ASN A 228 -26.34 25.68 -0.48
C ASN A 228 -26.19 25.01 -1.86
N HIS A 229 -24.97 24.58 -2.17
CA HIS A 229 -24.60 23.92 -3.43
C HIS A 229 -24.30 22.42 -3.24
N SER A 230 -23.81 22.02 -2.06
CA SER A 230 -23.70 20.61 -1.66
C SER A 230 -23.70 20.45 -0.14
N ASP A 231 -24.18 19.29 0.33
CA ASP A 231 -24.22 18.96 1.77
C ASP A 231 -22.87 18.41 2.29
N PRO A 232 -22.54 18.66 3.57
CA PRO A 232 -21.43 18.01 4.26
C PRO A 232 -21.66 16.51 4.45
N ASP A 233 -20.57 15.75 4.50
CA ASP A 233 -20.60 14.33 4.89
C ASP A 233 -20.56 14.14 6.41
N SER A 234 -20.90 12.93 6.86
CA SER A 234 -20.60 12.49 8.23
C SER A 234 -19.08 12.47 8.45
N GLN A 235 -18.63 12.86 9.65
CA GLN A 235 -17.19 12.99 9.96
C GLN A 235 -16.36 11.75 9.61
N ILE A 236 -16.95 10.56 9.74
CA ILE A 236 -16.40 9.28 9.28
C ILE A 236 -17.31 8.75 8.17
N ILE A 237 -16.71 8.23 7.11
CA ILE A 237 -17.37 7.61 5.96
C ILE A 237 -16.76 6.25 5.63
N THR A 238 -17.60 5.28 5.32
CA THR A 238 -17.19 3.94 4.91
C THR A 238 -16.82 3.92 3.43
N GLY A 239 -15.73 3.21 3.11
CA GLY A 239 -15.37 2.78 1.77
C GLY A 239 -15.16 1.26 1.71
N SER A 240 -14.91 0.76 0.52
CA SER A 240 -14.52 -0.64 0.29
C SER A 240 -13.65 -0.78 -0.95
N THR A 241 -13.13 -1.98 -1.19
CA THR A 241 -12.28 -2.29 -2.34
C THR A 241 -12.76 -3.57 -3.03
N GLY A 242 -12.56 -3.63 -4.35
CA GLY A 242 -12.85 -4.82 -5.16
C GLY A 242 -11.77 -5.90 -5.05
N ASP A 243 -12.16 -7.15 -5.32
CA ASP A 243 -11.24 -8.28 -5.52
C ASP A 243 -10.35 -8.02 -6.74
N THR A 244 -9.09 -7.66 -6.53
CA THR A 244 -8.19 -7.27 -7.63
C THR A 244 -7.27 -8.42 -8.04
N ASN A 245 -7.14 -8.67 -9.35
CA ASN A 245 -6.39 -9.79 -9.90
C ASN A 245 -5.47 -9.35 -11.05
N PHE A 246 -4.16 -9.63 -10.97
CA PHE A 246 -3.18 -9.33 -12.01
C PHE A 246 -2.49 -10.59 -12.51
N ILE A 247 -2.32 -10.70 -13.83
CA ILE A 247 -1.51 -11.74 -14.47
C ILE A 247 -0.23 -11.08 -14.99
N LEU A 248 0.91 -11.54 -14.49
CA LEU A 248 2.23 -10.97 -14.80
C LEU A 248 3.16 -12.04 -15.37
N PRO A 249 3.40 -12.05 -16.70
CA PRO A 249 4.45 -12.86 -17.30
C PRO A 249 5.82 -12.25 -17.00
N LYS A 250 6.78 -13.12 -16.67
CA LYS A 250 8.14 -12.78 -16.26
C LYS A 250 9.07 -13.81 -16.87
N PHE A 251 10.28 -13.43 -17.25
CA PHE A 251 11.22 -14.38 -17.81
C PHE A 251 12.66 -14.13 -17.36
N PHE A 252 13.41 -15.22 -17.28
CA PHE A 252 14.77 -15.26 -16.80
C PHE A 252 15.63 -16.11 -17.73
N TYR A 253 16.87 -15.71 -17.92
CA TYR A 253 17.87 -16.40 -18.71
C TYR A 253 19.22 -16.33 -18.01
N LYS A 254 19.98 -17.43 -18.08
CA LYS A 254 21.44 -17.39 -17.97
C LYS A 254 22.11 -18.26 -19.03
N SER A 255 23.31 -17.89 -19.44
CA SER A 255 24.18 -18.77 -20.21
C SER A 255 24.78 -19.87 -19.31
N ARG A 256 25.37 -20.88 -19.92
CA ARG A 256 26.43 -21.67 -19.25
C ARG A 256 27.60 -20.76 -18.87
N THR A 257 28.28 -21.10 -17.78
CA THR A 257 29.54 -20.48 -17.34
C THR A 257 30.68 -20.89 -18.27
N ASN A 258 31.42 -19.92 -18.81
CA ASN A 258 32.59 -20.13 -19.66
C ASN A 258 33.78 -19.30 -19.16
N HIS A 259 34.93 -19.92 -18.88
CA HIS A 259 36.09 -19.26 -18.24
C HIS A 259 35.75 -18.46 -16.95
N GLY A 260 34.75 -18.93 -16.20
CA GLY A 260 34.23 -18.25 -15.00
C GLY A 260 33.23 -17.13 -15.29
N VAL A 261 33.01 -16.74 -16.55
CA VAL A 261 32.04 -15.70 -16.94
C VAL A 261 30.69 -16.32 -17.27
N THR A 262 29.61 -15.70 -16.79
CA THR A 262 28.22 -16.07 -17.12
C THR A 262 27.42 -14.82 -17.46
N LEU A 263 26.62 -14.88 -18.52
CA LEU A 263 25.70 -13.82 -18.91
C LEU A 263 24.29 -14.17 -18.44
N GLY A 264 23.48 -13.16 -18.12
CA GLY A 264 22.11 -13.32 -17.70
C GLY A 264 21.20 -12.21 -18.23
N PHE A 265 19.90 -12.47 -18.22
CA PHE A 265 18.88 -11.48 -18.54
C PHE A 265 17.60 -11.80 -17.76
N SER A 266 16.94 -10.77 -17.23
CA SER A 266 15.66 -10.91 -16.55
C SER A 266 14.69 -9.81 -16.98
N PHE A 267 13.41 -10.15 -17.05
CA PHE A 267 12.32 -9.22 -17.27
C PHE A 267 11.22 -9.50 -16.27
N VAL A 268 10.92 -8.52 -15.42
CA VAL A 268 10.08 -8.68 -14.23
C VAL A 268 9.21 -7.45 -13.97
N ALA A 269 8.14 -7.61 -13.19
CA ALA A 269 7.31 -6.51 -12.72
C ALA A 269 7.70 -6.17 -11.26
N SER A 270 8.78 -5.39 -11.11
CA SER A 270 9.42 -5.07 -9.82
C SER A 270 8.51 -4.39 -8.78
N SER A 271 7.49 -3.69 -9.26
CA SER A 271 6.45 -3.05 -8.45
C SER A 271 5.17 -2.98 -9.27
N GLY A 272 4.05 -3.09 -8.58
CA GLY A 272 2.72 -2.89 -9.13
C GLY A 272 1.73 -2.66 -8.00
N LEU A 273 0.87 -1.66 -8.17
CA LEU A 273 -0.29 -1.45 -7.33
C LEU A 273 -1.44 -1.09 -8.25
N ALA A 274 -2.49 -1.90 -8.26
CA ALA A 274 -3.79 -1.38 -8.63
C ALA A 274 -4.86 -1.95 -7.72
N MET A 275 -5.84 -1.11 -7.43
CA MET A 275 -6.96 -1.35 -6.54
C MET A 275 -8.11 -0.45 -6.99
N GLU A 276 -9.30 -1.02 -7.09
CA GLU A 276 -10.54 -0.29 -7.36
C GLU A 276 -11.21 0.02 -6.01
N TRP A 277 -11.37 1.31 -5.71
CA TRP A 277 -11.90 1.80 -4.45
C TRP A 277 -13.35 2.30 -4.63
N ALA A 278 -14.23 1.84 -3.74
CA ALA A 278 -15.67 2.05 -3.80
C ALA A 278 -16.21 2.67 -2.50
N GLY A 279 -17.46 3.16 -2.56
CA GLY A 279 -18.08 3.89 -1.47
C GLY A 279 -17.49 5.29 -1.25
N LYS A 280 -18.09 6.08 -0.35
CA LYS A 280 -17.64 7.46 -0.09
C LYS A 280 -16.19 7.49 0.42
N GLY A 281 -15.82 6.59 1.32
CA GLY A 281 -14.44 6.50 1.83
C GLY A 281 -13.39 6.17 0.75
N GLY A 282 -13.81 5.56 -0.37
CA GLY A 282 -12.94 5.25 -1.51
C GLY A 282 -12.73 6.41 -2.48
N GLU A 283 -13.45 7.52 -2.35
CA GLU A 283 -13.43 8.62 -3.33
C GLU A 283 -12.03 9.20 -3.60
N PHE A 284 -11.17 9.26 -2.57
CA PHE A 284 -9.81 9.75 -2.70
C PHE A 284 -8.86 8.85 -3.52
N LEU A 285 -9.20 7.57 -3.72
CA LEU A 285 -8.32 6.58 -4.35
C LEU A 285 -9.01 5.79 -5.49
N GLN A 286 -10.20 6.21 -5.95
CA GLN A 286 -11.10 5.47 -6.86
C GLN A 286 -10.41 4.48 -7.81
N ASP A 287 -9.56 4.96 -8.72
CA ASP A 287 -8.74 4.11 -9.55
C ASP A 287 -7.26 4.51 -9.41
N VAL A 288 -6.50 3.80 -8.59
CA VAL A 288 -5.04 3.92 -8.57
C VAL A 288 -4.45 2.76 -9.36
N PHE A 289 -3.62 3.06 -10.36
CA PHE A 289 -2.86 2.08 -11.13
C PHE A 289 -1.41 2.55 -11.31
N ILE A 290 -0.46 1.75 -10.84
CA ILE A 290 0.97 1.98 -10.98
C ILE A 290 1.61 0.65 -11.39
N MET A 291 2.48 0.67 -12.39
CA MET A 291 3.27 -0.49 -12.80
C MET A 291 4.72 -0.09 -13.06
N MET A 292 5.67 -0.89 -12.55
CA MET A 292 7.10 -0.73 -12.83
C MET A 292 7.70 -2.04 -13.34
N ILE A 293 8.07 -2.03 -14.61
CA ILE A 293 8.71 -3.16 -15.30
C ILE A 293 10.23 -2.94 -15.28
N GLU A 294 10.99 -3.98 -14.94
CA GLU A 294 12.45 -3.99 -14.97
C GLU A 294 12.95 -5.01 -16.01
N ALA A 295 13.74 -4.53 -16.97
CA ALA A 295 14.56 -5.33 -17.87
C ALA A 295 16.03 -5.22 -17.42
N SER A 296 16.65 -6.34 -17.04
CA SER A 296 17.97 -6.36 -16.41
C SER A 296 18.92 -7.36 -17.05
N PRO A 297 19.78 -6.96 -18.01
CA PRO A 297 20.93 -7.73 -18.42
C PRO A 297 21.98 -7.76 -17.32
N SER A 298 22.56 -8.93 -17.08
CA SER A 298 23.53 -9.14 -16.00
C SER A 298 24.70 -10.01 -16.44
N ILE A 299 25.80 -9.89 -15.70
CA ILE A 299 27.05 -10.62 -15.90
C ILE A 299 27.61 -11.02 -14.54
N SER A 300 28.24 -12.19 -14.46
CA SER A 300 28.98 -12.64 -13.28
C SER A 300 30.36 -13.16 -13.64
N TRP A 301 31.30 -13.02 -12.70
CA TRP A 301 32.62 -13.61 -12.77
C TRP A 301 32.90 -14.45 -11.52
N THR A 302 32.96 -15.76 -11.70
CA THR A 302 33.20 -16.76 -10.66
C THR A 302 34.64 -17.28 -10.73
N ILE A 303 35.34 -17.24 -9.60
CA ILE A 303 36.73 -17.61 -9.42
C ILE A 303 36.81 -18.87 -8.54
N ALA A 304 37.48 -19.90 -9.06
CA ALA A 304 37.77 -21.17 -8.37
C ALA A 304 36.56 -21.86 -7.71
N ASP A 305 35.36 -21.70 -8.30
CA ASP A 305 34.08 -22.22 -7.77
C ASP A 305 33.80 -21.81 -6.29
N ARG A 306 34.41 -20.70 -5.84
CA ARG A 306 34.42 -20.29 -4.43
C ARG A 306 34.04 -18.85 -4.18
N LEU A 307 34.60 -17.91 -4.95
CA LEU A 307 34.23 -16.50 -4.91
C LEU A 307 33.55 -16.13 -6.22
N SER A 308 32.50 -15.30 -6.17
CA SER A 308 31.89 -14.76 -7.37
C SER A 308 31.41 -13.33 -7.14
N VAL A 309 31.52 -12.51 -8.17
CA VAL A 309 30.95 -11.15 -8.22
C VAL A 309 30.00 -11.03 -9.41
N GLY A 310 29.01 -10.16 -9.31
CA GLY A 310 28.03 -9.96 -10.36
C GLY A 310 27.56 -8.51 -10.45
N PHE A 311 27.24 -8.11 -11.67
CA PHE A 311 26.70 -6.81 -12.03
C PHE A 311 25.43 -7.01 -12.87
N GLY A 312 24.38 -6.24 -12.60
CA GLY A 312 23.20 -6.13 -13.46
C GLY A 312 22.89 -4.67 -13.73
N LEU A 313 22.75 -4.30 -15.01
CA LEU A 313 22.16 -3.03 -15.39
C LEU A 313 20.64 -3.18 -15.27
N ARG A 314 19.93 -2.21 -14.68
CA ARG A 314 18.48 -2.26 -14.48
C ARG A 314 17.83 -1.16 -15.31
N GLY A 315 17.34 -1.48 -16.51
CA GLY A 315 16.47 -0.57 -17.26
C GLY A 315 15.05 -0.72 -16.73
N MET A 316 14.45 0.36 -16.23
CA MET A 316 13.13 0.33 -15.62
C MET A 316 12.18 1.29 -16.31
N TYR A 317 11.01 0.81 -16.71
CA TYR A 317 9.92 1.64 -17.22
C TYR A 317 8.80 1.68 -16.19
N ALA A 318 8.34 2.87 -15.84
CA ALA A 318 7.30 3.08 -14.86
C ALA A 318 6.15 3.90 -15.48
N MET A 319 4.92 3.46 -15.24
CA MET A 319 3.70 4.16 -15.66
C MET A 319 2.73 4.26 -14.47
N GLY A 320 1.99 5.37 -14.41
CA GLY A 320 0.97 5.61 -13.40
C GLY A 320 -0.28 6.24 -14.00
N LYS A 321 -1.45 5.84 -13.49
CA LYS A 321 -2.76 6.48 -13.70
C LYS A 321 -3.47 6.57 -12.36
N PHE A 322 -4.05 7.72 -12.08
CA PHE A 322 -4.73 8.03 -10.82
C PHE A 322 -6.03 8.75 -11.14
N ASN A 323 -7.16 8.14 -10.81
CA ASN A 323 -8.46 8.81 -10.76
C ASN A 323 -8.81 8.99 -9.28
N ASN A 324 -9.06 10.23 -8.87
CA ASN A 324 -9.35 10.58 -7.48
C ASN A 324 -10.34 11.73 -7.41
N VAL A 325 -11.16 11.74 -6.37
CA VAL A 325 -12.01 12.84 -5.99
C VAL A 325 -11.39 13.52 -4.78
N VAL A 326 -11.30 14.85 -4.81
CA VAL A 326 -10.88 15.65 -3.65
C VAL A 326 -11.90 16.73 -3.34
N TYR A 327 -11.97 17.09 -2.06
CA TYR A 327 -12.77 18.19 -1.56
C TYR A 327 -11.85 19.34 -1.16
N VAL A 328 -11.95 20.48 -1.86
CA VAL A 328 -11.01 21.61 -1.73
C VAL A 328 -11.75 22.92 -1.43
N PRO A 329 -11.26 23.76 -0.51
CA PRO A 329 -11.79 25.12 -0.34
C PRO A 329 -11.49 25.98 -1.57
N LEU A 330 -12.49 26.68 -2.11
CA LEU A 330 -12.32 27.58 -3.26
C LEU A 330 -11.94 29.02 -2.86
N ASP A 331 -12.43 29.52 -1.73
CA ASP A 331 -12.17 30.89 -1.25
C ASP A 331 -11.39 30.86 0.08
N LYS A 332 -10.22 30.21 0.07
CA LYS A 332 -9.37 30.03 1.27
C LYS A 332 -8.91 31.36 1.90
N GLU A 333 -8.85 32.43 1.09
CA GLU A 333 -8.43 33.76 1.52
C GLU A 333 -9.61 34.70 1.88
N GLY A 334 -10.86 34.25 1.69
CA GLY A 334 -12.07 35.06 1.95
C GLY A 334 -12.23 36.28 1.04
N LYS A 335 -11.55 36.28 -0.12
CA LYS A 335 -11.60 37.37 -1.11
C LYS A 335 -12.90 37.36 -1.92
N GLY A 336 -13.50 36.18 -2.07
CA GLY A 336 -14.70 35.96 -2.87
C GLY A 336 -14.45 36.04 -4.37
N ILE A 337 -15.47 35.65 -5.11
CA ILE A 337 -15.60 35.90 -6.54
C ILE A 337 -16.46 37.15 -6.69
N SER A 338 -15.99 38.11 -7.49
CA SER A 338 -16.77 39.30 -7.87
C SER A 338 -16.76 39.44 -9.39
N LEU A 339 -17.94 39.68 -9.96
CA LEU A 339 -18.08 40.02 -11.38
C LEU A 339 -17.70 41.49 -11.58
N THR A 340 -16.92 41.78 -12.62
CA THR A 340 -16.72 43.17 -13.06
C THR A 340 -18.00 43.70 -13.70
N THR A 341 -18.15 45.03 -13.78
CA THR A 341 -19.31 45.67 -14.42
C THR A 341 -19.50 45.23 -15.87
N GLU A 342 -18.42 44.97 -16.62
CA GLU A 342 -18.49 44.46 -17.99
C GLU A 342 -19.03 43.02 -18.02
N GLN A 343 -18.64 42.17 -17.07
CA GLN A 343 -19.17 40.81 -16.94
C GLN A 343 -20.66 40.82 -16.59
N ILE A 344 -21.10 41.71 -15.70
CA ILE A 344 -22.52 41.90 -15.37
C ILE A 344 -23.32 42.36 -16.61
N ILE A 345 -22.77 43.30 -17.40
CA ILE A 345 -23.39 43.76 -18.65
C ILE A 345 -23.44 42.66 -19.72
N ASN A 346 -22.41 41.83 -19.85
CA ASN A 346 -22.40 40.71 -20.78
C ASN A 346 -23.38 39.61 -20.34
N LEU A 347 -23.44 39.32 -19.04
CA LEU A 347 -24.38 38.38 -18.43
C LEU A 347 -25.84 38.81 -18.62
N ALA A 348 -26.14 40.11 -18.63
CA ALA A 348 -27.47 40.64 -18.95
C ALA A 348 -27.91 40.39 -20.40
N LYS A 349 -27.00 40.02 -21.31
CA LYS A 349 -27.32 39.60 -22.70
C LYS A 349 -27.81 38.16 -22.79
N HIS A 350 -27.69 37.38 -21.71
CA HIS A 350 -28.08 35.97 -21.59
C HIS A 350 -29.26 35.83 -20.60
N PRO A 351 -30.50 36.16 -21.00
CA PRO A 351 -31.67 36.16 -20.10
C PRO A 351 -32.00 34.77 -19.51
N GLU A 352 -31.58 33.69 -20.16
CA GLU A 352 -31.62 32.33 -19.63
C GLU A 352 -30.62 32.11 -18.47
N ALA A 353 -29.46 32.77 -18.49
CA ALA A 353 -28.46 32.68 -17.41
C ALA A 353 -28.93 33.43 -16.15
N LEU A 354 -29.52 34.62 -16.32
CA LEU A 354 -30.21 35.38 -15.27
C LEU A 354 -31.28 34.54 -14.56
N ASN A 355 -31.94 33.62 -15.28
CA ASN A 355 -32.96 32.78 -14.67
C ASN A 355 -32.41 31.68 -13.75
N ILE A 356 -31.16 31.25 -13.97
CA ILE A 356 -30.48 30.24 -13.15
C ILE A 356 -29.77 30.90 -11.96
N LEU A 357 -29.34 32.16 -12.12
CA LEU A 357 -28.65 32.99 -11.13
C LEU A 357 -29.45 33.38 -9.89
N ILE A 358 -30.78 33.43 -10.00
CA ILE A 358 -31.67 33.83 -8.91
C ILE A 358 -32.48 32.60 -8.47
N PRO A 359 -31.96 31.80 -7.52
CA PRO A 359 -32.62 30.63 -6.97
C PRO A 359 -34.07 30.83 -6.58
N GLU A 360 -34.82 29.72 -6.64
CA GLU A 360 -36.21 29.67 -6.25
C GLU A 360 -36.45 30.12 -4.80
N SER A 361 -35.47 29.94 -3.91
CA SER A 361 -35.50 30.45 -2.52
C SER A 361 -35.45 31.97 -2.39
N ILE A 362 -34.91 32.69 -3.40
CA ILE A 362 -34.92 34.16 -3.46
C ILE A 362 -36.19 34.63 -4.14
N ARG A 363 -36.55 33.97 -5.25
CA ARG A 363 -37.79 34.22 -6.02
C ARG A 363 -39.01 34.06 -5.12
N ASN A 364 -39.22 32.87 -4.58
CA ASN A 364 -40.38 32.53 -3.75
C ASN A 364 -40.12 32.79 -2.25
N GLY A 365 -39.10 33.60 -1.94
CA GLY A 365 -38.78 34.07 -0.60
C GLY A 365 -39.00 35.56 -0.44
N ILE A 366 -38.47 36.11 0.66
CA ILE A 366 -38.73 37.50 1.10
C ILE A 366 -38.46 38.52 -0.02
N VAL A 367 -37.40 38.33 -0.81
CA VAL A 367 -37.02 39.29 -1.88
C VAL A 367 -38.08 39.36 -2.99
N GLY A 368 -38.51 38.23 -3.56
CA GLY A 368 -39.57 38.24 -4.57
C GLY A 368 -40.96 38.56 -4.00
N ASP A 369 -41.23 38.25 -2.73
CA ASP A 369 -42.44 38.70 -2.02
C ASP A 369 -42.50 40.22 -1.86
N VAL A 370 -41.36 40.88 -1.64
CA VAL A 370 -41.25 42.34 -1.62
C VAL A 370 -41.40 42.93 -3.02
N LEU A 371 -40.76 42.34 -4.04
CA LEU A 371 -40.76 42.88 -5.41
C LEU A 371 -42.08 42.67 -6.18
N LYS A 372 -42.82 41.58 -5.91
CA LYS A 372 -44.15 41.35 -6.51
C LYS A 372 -45.24 42.27 -5.95
N ASN A 373 -44.97 42.96 -4.84
CA ASN A 373 -45.92 43.86 -4.20
C ASN A 373 -46.19 45.09 -5.10
N ASP A 374 -47.45 45.34 -5.46
CA ASP A 374 -47.84 46.43 -6.35
C ASP A 374 -47.48 47.83 -5.82
N PHE A 375 -47.44 48.03 -4.50
CA PHE A 375 -47.00 49.29 -3.89
C PHE A 375 -45.49 49.49 -4.04
N VAL A 376 -44.69 48.44 -3.83
CA VAL A 376 -43.22 48.49 -3.95
C VAL A 376 -42.80 48.67 -5.40
N SER A 377 -43.35 47.85 -6.31
CA SER A 377 -43.05 47.94 -7.75
C SER A 377 -43.54 49.26 -8.35
N GLY A 378 -44.73 49.73 -7.96
CA GLY A 378 -45.24 51.05 -8.35
C GLY A 378 -44.36 52.20 -7.86
N PHE A 379 -43.83 52.12 -6.63
CA PHE A 379 -42.91 53.12 -6.08
C PHE A 379 -41.55 53.10 -6.78
N LEU A 380 -40.94 51.92 -6.99
CA LEU A 380 -39.67 51.79 -7.72
C LEU A 380 -39.77 52.33 -9.16
N LYS A 381 -40.93 52.17 -9.82
CA LYS A 381 -41.20 52.72 -11.15
C LYS A 381 -41.18 54.26 -11.18
N ILE A 382 -41.54 54.94 -10.08
CA ILE A 382 -41.43 56.41 -9.97
C ILE A 382 -39.96 56.86 -10.00
N PHE A 383 -39.04 56.05 -9.47
CA PHE A 383 -37.60 56.29 -9.47
C PHE A 383 -36.89 55.68 -10.69
N GLY A 384 -37.63 55.32 -11.75
CA GLY A 384 -37.09 54.85 -13.03
C GLY A 384 -36.78 53.35 -13.11
N LEU A 385 -37.06 52.57 -12.06
CA LEU A 385 -36.81 51.11 -12.05
C LEU A 385 -38.12 50.32 -12.26
N ASN A 386 -38.38 49.88 -13.48
CA ASN A 386 -39.57 49.06 -13.79
C ASN A 386 -39.33 47.57 -13.45
N VAL A 387 -39.49 47.19 -12.18
CA VAL A 387 -39.32 45.80 -11.70
C VAL A 387 -40.53 44.89 -11.97
N LYS A 388 -41.49 45.31 -12.80
CA LYS A 388 -42.69 44.52 -13.14
C LYS A 388 -42.78 44.36 -14.65
N ILE A 389 -42.91 43.11 -15.11
CA ILE A 389 -43.05 42.78 -16.54
C ILE A 389 -44.37 43.38 -17.06
N ASP A 390 -44.27 44.31 -18.01
CA ASP A 390 -45.44 44.98 -18.56
C ASP A 390 -46.37 43.95 -19.25
N GLY A 391 -47.65 43.96 -18.85
CA GLY A 391 -48.66 43.00 -19.32
C GLY A 391 -48.81 41.72 -18.48
N CYS A 392 -47.98 41.50 -17.45
CA CYS A 392 -48.13 40.34 -16.56
C CYS A 392 -49.26 40.54 -15.52
N THR A 393 -50.23 39.63 -15.51
CA THR A 393 -51.49 39.75 -14.74
C THR A 393 -51.67 38.72 -13.63
N THR A 394 -50.77 37.75 -13.48
CA THR A 394 -50.89 36.66 -12.51
C THR A 394 -50.61 37.08 -11.06
N GLY A 395 -49.89 38.20 -10.87
CA GLY A 395 -49.59 38.76 -9.54
C GLY A 395 -48.59 37.95 -8.70
N GLY A 396 -48.04 36.86 -9.24
CA GLY A 396 -46.98 36.09 -8.64
C GLY A 396 -45.59 36.64 -8.93
N VAL A 397 -44.58 35.92 -8.46
CA VAL A 397 -43.15 36.28 -8.59
C VAL A 397 -42.70 36.27 -10.06
N GLU A 398 -43.36 35.47 -10.89
CA GLU A 398 -43.16 35.42 -12.34
C GLU A 398 -43.47 36.74 -13.07
N CYS A 399 -44.16 37.70 -12.41
CA CYS A 399 -44.33 39.06 -12.93
C CYS A 399 -43.18 40.02 -12.57
N VAL A 400 -42.18 39.60 -11.81
CA VAL A 400 -41.03 40.46 -11.42
C VAL A 400 -39.99 40.48 -12.55
N ASP A 401 -39.64 41.68 -13.01
CA ASP A 401 -38.53 41.88 -13.93
C ASP A 401 -37.20 41.92 -13.14
N TRP A 402 -36.60 40.75 -13.02
CA TRP A 402 -35.29 40.57 -12.39
C TRP A 402 -34.14 41.15 -13.22
N GLY A 403 -34.30 41.29 -14.55
CA GLY A 403 -33.30 41.90 -15.41
C GLY A 403 -33.16 43.40 -15.12
N ALA A 404 -34.29 44.09 -14.97
CA ALA A 404 -34.33 45.48 -14.54
C ALA A 404 -33.66 45.68 -13.17
N LEU A 405 -33.95 44.83 -12.18
CA LEU A 405 -33.31 44.89 -10.86
C LEU A 405 -31.79 44.69 -10.96
N MET A 406 -31.33 43.65 -11.65
CA MET A 406 -29.90 43.36 -11.82
C MET A 406 -29.15 44.48 -12.56
N GLY A 407 -29.82 45.20 -13.47
CA GLY A 407 -29.27 46.39 -14.13
C GLY A 407 -28.97 47.58 -13.19
N SER A 408 -29.46 47.56 -11.95
CA SER A 408 -29.18 48.57 -10.91
C SER A 408 -28.10 48.16 -9.89
N VAL A 409 -27.51 46.97 -10.05
CA VAL A 409 -26.42 46.46 -9.21
C VAL A 409 -25.08 47.03 -9.70
N THR A 410 -24.39 47.79 -8.86
CA THR A 410 -23.06 48.37 -9.17
C THR A 410 -21.93 47.38 -8.96
N SER A 411 -22.08 46.47 -8.00
CA SER A 411 -21.11 45.41 -7.74
C SER A 411 -21.75 44.25 -6.97
N GLU A 412 -21.20 43.07 -7.18
CA GLU A 412 -21.52 41.84 -6.45
C GLU A 412 -20.26 41.37 -5.70
N THR A 413 -20.43 40.79 -4.52
CA THR A 413 -19.38 39.98 -3.90
C THR A 413 -19.96 38.66 -3.42
N THR A 414 -19.49 37.55 -3.99
CA THR A 414 -19.88 36.19 -3.64
C THR A 414 -18.72 35.45 -3.00
N ASN A 415 -18.79 35.27 -1.68
CA ASN A 415 -17.86 34.41 -0.96
C ASN A 415 -18.30 32.95 -1.03
N LEU A 416 -17.35 32.03 -1.19
CA LEU A 416 -17.60 30.58 -1.19
C LEU A 416 -17.09 29.96 0.13
N TYR A 417 -17.86 29.06 0.72
CA TYR A 417 -17.53 28.46 2.01
C TYR A 417 -17.66 26.93 1.97
N GLY A 418 -16.83 26.26 2.76
CA GLY A 418 -16.72 24.81 2.77
C GLY A 418 -15.75 24.31 1.69
N THR A 419 -16.14 23.25 0.97
CA THR A 419 -15.30 22.52 0.03
C THR A 419 -16.04 22.15 -1.26
N SER A 420 -15.47 22.52 -2.40
CA SER A 420 -15.88 22.06 -3.72
C SER A 420 -15.39 20.64 -3.99
N LYS A 421 -16.22 19.87 -4.73
CA LYS A 421 -15.86 18.56 -5.26
C LYS A 421 -15.09 18.70 -6.56
N VAL A 422 -13.89 18.10 -6.62
CA VAL A 422 -13.05 18.08 -7.82
C VAL A 422 -12.77 16.64 -8.23
N TYR A 423 -13.15 16.29 -9.45
CA TYR A 423 -12.81 15.00 -10.07
C TYR A 423 -11.49 15.15 -10.80
N GLN A 424 -10.48 14.39 -10.39
CA GLN A 424 -9.12 14.47 -10.92
C GLN A 424 -8.76 13.18 -11.64
N LYS A 425 -8.09 13.33 -12.78
CA LYS A 425 -7.52 12.25 -13.57
C LYS A 425 -6.11 12.63 -13.97
N SER A 426 -5.13 11.89 -13.46
CA SER A 426 -3.71 12.10 -13.69
C SER A 426 -3.10 10.88 -14.37
N GLU A 427 -2.25 11.08 -15.35
CA GLU A 427 -1.41 10.01 -15.91
C GLU A 427 -0.01 10.49 -16.22
N GLY A 428 0.97 9.57 -16.18
CA GLY A 428 2.36 9.86 -16.50
C GLY A 428 3.21 8.60 -16.63
N SER A 429 4.36 8.73 -17.29
CA SER A 429 5.34 7.64 -17.40
C SER A 429 6.77 8.16 -17.51
N ASP A 430 7.73 7.26 -17.25
CA ASP A 430 9.17 7.51 -17.40
C ASP A 430 9.97 6.23 -17.64
N LEU A 431 11.16 6.38 -18.24
CA LEU A 431 12.17 5.34 -18.40
C LEU A 431 13.45 5.76 -17.67
N SER A 432 13.82 5.01 -16.63
CA SER A 432 15.00 5.29 -15.81
C SER A 432 15.92 4.09 -15.70
N VAL A 433 17.13 4.31 -15.19
CA VAL A 433 18.18 3.29 -15.06
C VAL A 433 18.72 3.20 -13.64
N GLY A 434 19.05 1.98 -13.25
CA GLY A 434 19.79 1.66 -12.03
C GLY A 434 20.77 0.53 -12.25
N TYR A 435 21.35 0.04 -11.15
CA TYR A 435 22.24 -1.11 -11.17
C TYR A 435 22.04 -2.02 -9.97
N ARG A 436 22.53 -3.25 -10.11
CA ARG A 436 22.57 -4.30 -9.10
C ARG A 436 24.00 -4.78 -8.96
N LEU A 437 24.55 -4.71 -7.76
CA LEU A 437 25.84 -5.31 -7.41
C LEU A 437 25.61 -6.55 -6.57
N ALA A 438 26.38 -7.59 -6.80
CA ALA A 438 26.29 -8.82 -6.04
C ALA A 438 27.69 -9.41 -5.77
N ALA A 439 27.85 -10.02 -4.60
CA ALA A 439 29.03 -10.80 -4.24
C ALA A 439 28.58 -12.05 -3.50
N SER A 440 29.19 -13.20 -3.80
CA SER A 440 28.88 -14.47 -3.17
C SER A 440 30.14 -15.28 -2.89
N LEU A 441 30.21 -15.84 -1.69
CA LEU A 441 31.35 -16.60 -1.18
C LEU A 441 30.86 -17.96 -0.64
N ARG A 442 31.43 -19.04 -1.18
CA ARG A 442 31.32 -20.37 -0.61
C ARG A 442 32.26 -20.47 0.59
N VAL A 443 31.73 -20.14 1.77
CA VAL A 443 32.47 -20.09 3.05
C VAL A 443 33.04 -21.47 3.38
N ILE A 444 32.19 -22.50 3.23
CA ILE A 444 32.51 -23.92 3.29
C ILE A 444 31.79 -24.63 2.13
N ASP A 445 32.18 -25.85 1.75
CA ASP A 445 31.69 -26.49 0.52
C ASP A 445 30.16 -26.71 0.44
N SER A 446 29.48 -26.62 1.58
CA SER A 446 28.02 -26.69 1.75
C SER A 446 27.38 -25.36 2.21
N GLY A 447 28.12 -24.26 2.33
CA GLY A 447 27.66 -23.00 2.90
C GLY A 447 27.99 -21.79 2.01
N MET A 448 26.97 -21.02 1.65
CA MET A 448 27.07 -19.88 0.74
C MET A 448 26.59 -18.61 1.44
N LEU A 449 27.48 -17.62 1.54
CA LEU A 449 27.19 -16.26 2.00
C LEU A 449 27.06 -15.36 0.77
N SER A 450 26.02 -14.53 0.72
CA SER A 450 25.77 -13.62 -0.39
C SER A 450 25.38 -12.23 0.12
N ILE A 451 25.85 -11.20 -0.59
CA ILE A 451 25.48 -9.80 -0.38
C ILE A 451 25.04 -9.26 -1.74
N VAL A 452 23.86 -8.63 -1.78
CA VAL A 452 23.30 -7.99 -2.99
C VAL A 452 22.90 -6.57 -2.64
N PHE A 453 23.27 -5.61 -3.49
CA PHE A 453 22.90 -4.20 -3.38
C PHE A 453 22.18 -3.77 -4.64
N ASN A 454 21.00 -3.17 -4.49
CA ASN A 454 20.26 -2.51 -5.56
C ASN A 454 20.41 -0.99 -5.39
N SER A 455 20.83 -0.30 -6.45
CA SER A 455 20.81 1.16 -6.49
C SER A 455 19.37 1.70 -6.36
N PRO A 456 19.19 2.95 -5.89
CA PRO A 456 17.92 3.63 -6.09
C PRO A 456 17.69 3.86 -7.59
N VAL A 457 16.44 4.00 -8.00
CA VAL A 457 16.05 4.40 -9.36
C VAL A 457 15.04 5.52 -9.25
N LYS A 458 15.35 6.67 -9.84
CA LYS A 458 14.54 7.89 -9.80
C LYS A 458 13.78 8.03 -11.12
N PHE A 459 12.49 8.23 -11.04
CA PHE A 459 11.62 8.51 -12.16
C PHE A 459 11.09 9.94 -12.03
N ASP A 460 11.14 10.71 -13.11
CA ASP A 460 10.55 12.05 -13.21
C ASP A 460 9.44 12.00 -14.26
N MET A 461 8.36 11.29 -13.92
CA MET A 461 7.26 10.99 -14.84
C MET A 461 6.63 12.26 -15.37
N SER A 462 6.54 12.35 -16.69
CA SER A 462 5.87 13.46 -17.37
C SER A 462 4.52 13.00 -17.91
N GLY A 463 3.52 13.88 -17.85
CA GLY A 463 2.18 13.61 -18.33
C GLY A 463 1.24 14.79 -18.10
N GLU A 464 -0.03 14.50 -17.79
CA GLU A 464 -1.11 15.48 -17.73
C GLU A 464 -2.05 15.18 -16.56
N VAL A 465 -2.60 16.24 -15.95
CA VAL A 465 -3.75 16.17 -15.04
C VAL A 465 -4.94 16.91 -15.62
N LYS A 466 -6.11 16.28 -15.57
CA LYS A 466 -7.42 16.88 -15.81
C LYS A 466 -8.18 16.95 -14.50
N ALA A 467 -8.59 18.14 -14.09
CA ALA A 467 -9.36 18.39 -12.88
C ALA A 467 -10.67 19.08 -13.25
N LEU A 468 -11.79 18.41 -13.02
CA LEU A 468 -13.15 18.96 -13.19
C LEU A 468 -13.66 19.45 -11.84
N THR A 469 -13.68 20.77 -11.67
CA THR A 469 -14.07 21.45 -10.42
C THR A 469 -15.53 21.88 -10.47
N TYR A 470 -16.31 21.49 -9.47
CA TYR A 470 -17.69 21.94 -9.27
C TYR A 470 -17.72 23.28 -8.51
N VAL A 471 -17.94 24.40 -9.19
CA VAL A 471 -17.85 25.74 -8.56
C VAL A 471 -19.09 26.06 -7.72
N GLY A 472 -20.23 25.44 -8.00
CA GLY A 472 -21.45 25.52 -7.20
C GLY A 472 -22.67 26.01 -7.99
N GLY A 473 -23.81 25.34 -7.83
CA GLY A 473 -25.13 25.80 -8.27
C GLY A 473 -25.16 26.31 -9.71
N ALA A 474 -25.53 27.58 -9.88
CA ALA A 474 -25.61 28.27 -11.16
C ALA A 474 -24.26 28.41 -11.88
N MET A 475 -23.15 28.53 -11.13
CA MET A 475 -21.82 28.80 -11.70
C MET A 475 -21.39 27.69 -12.66
N GLY A 476 -21.67 26.43 -12.30
CA GLY A 476 -21.36 25.26 -13.11
C GLY A 476 -19.96 24.67 -12.88
N ASN A 477 -19.40 24.07 -13.93
CA ASN A 477 -18.19 23.25 -13.86
C ASN A 477 -17.04 23.84 -14.68
N VAL A 478 -15.84 23.86 -14.11
CA VAL A 478 -14.60 24.26 -14.81
C VAL A 478 -13.69 23.05 -14.97
N LEU A 479 -13.29 22.76 -16.19
CA LEU A 479 -12.23 21.79 -16.51
C LEU A 479 -10.89 22.51 -16.55
N THR A 480 -9.98 22.10 -15.69
CA THR A 480 -8.56 22.48 -15.71
C THR A 480 -7.76 21.35 -16.34
N THR A 481 -6.94 21.63 -17.34
CA THR A 481 -5.97 20.69 -17.92
C THR A 481 -4.57 21.26 -17.77
N ALA A 482 -3.69 20.56 -17.07
CA ALA A 482 -2.35 21.04 -16.74
C ALA A 482 -1.28 19.98 -17.05
N PRO A 483 -0.08 20.36 -17.52
CA PRO A 483 1.08 19.48 -17.52
C PRO A 483 1.36 18.98 -16.10
N LEU A 484 1.78 17.72 -15.98
CA LEU A 484 2.02 17.07 -14.69
C LEU A 484 3.43 16.47 -14.65
N LYS A 485 4.13 16.69 -13.53
CA LYS A 485 5.32 15.92 -13.17
C LYS A 485 5.04 15.08 -11.92
N ILE A 486 5.47 13.83 -11.93
CA ILE A 486 5.41 12.94 -10.76
C ILE A 486 6.80 12.35 -10.49
N ALA A 487 7.46 12.84 -9.44
CA ALA A 487 8.76 12.31 -9.03
C ALA A 487 8.57 11.10 -8.09
N VAL A 488 9.11 9.96 -8.49
CA VAL A 488 8.98 8.65 -7.82
C VAL A 488 10.36 8.02 -7.67
N GLN A 489 10.75 7.57 -6.49
CA GLN A 489 12.02 6.86 -6.30
C GLN A 489 11.80 5.44 -5.77
N MET A 490 12.20 4.45 -6.59
CA MET A 490 12.42 3.09 -6.09
C MET A 490 13.63 3.09 -5.14
N PRO A 491 13.47 2.54 -3.93
CA PRO A 491 14.48 2.64 -2.89
C PRO A 491 15.72 1.81 -3.22
N GLU A 492 16.86 2.24 -2.68
CA GLU A 492 18.02 1.38 -2.55
C GLU A 492 17.73 0.23 -1.57
N ILE A 493 18.31 -0.95 -1.83
CA ILE A 493 18.08 -2.16 -1.04
C ILE A 493 19.41 -2.86 -0.80
N LEU A 494 19.71 -3.19 0.45
CA LEU A 494 20.84 -4.03 0.84
C LEU A 494 20.32 -5.36 1.39
N THR A 495 20.72 -6.47 0.76
CA THR A 495 20.30 -7.82 1.13
C THR A 495 21.52 -8.66 1.50
N VAL A 496 21.46 -9.33 2.64
CA VAL A 496 22.48 -10.26 3.14
C VAL A 496 21.82 -11.62 3.37
N ALA A 497 22.38 -12.68 2.78
CA ALA A 497 21.79 -14.01 2.81
C ALA A 497 22.84 -15.08 3.12
N TYR A 498 22.42 -16.11 3.86
CA TYR A 498 23.23 -17.30 4.10
C TYR A 498 22.42 -18.57 3.85
N ALA A 499 22.91 -19.42 2.95
CA ALA A 499 22.34 -20.72 2.65
C ALA A 499 23.27 -21.85 3.09
N GLN A 500 22.73 -22.84 3.81
CA GLN A 500 23.43 -24.02 4.28
C GLN A 500 22.79 -25.30 3.74
N GLU A 501 23.60 -26.12 3.08
CA GLU A 501 23.25 -27.44 2.58
C GLU A 501 23.58 -28.53 3.61
N PHE A 502 22.69 -29.52 3.71
CA PHE A 502 22.72 -30.66 4.63
C PHE A 502 22.36 -31.95 3.88
N PHE A 503 22.68 -33.10 4.48
CA PHE A 503 22.31 -34.45 4.00
C PHE A 503 22.65 -34.67 2.53
N ASP A 504 23.94 -34.57 2.19
CA ASP A 504 24.45 -34.70 0.81
C ASP A 504 23.74 -33.77 -0.18
N LYS A 505 23.59 -32.51 0.23
CA LYS A 505 22.93 -31.41 -0.49
C LYS A 505 21.42 -31.59 -0.72
N ARG A 506 20.78 -32.58 -0.10
CA ARG A 506 19.32 -32.81 -0.23
C ARG A 506 18.45 -31.82 0.51
N VAL A 507 18.96 -31.13 1.54
CA VAL A 507 18.22 -30.07 2.24
C VAL A 507 19.05 -28.82 2.25
N ARG A 508 18.47 -27.69 1.83
CA ARG A 508 19.04 -26.35 1.98
C ARG A 508 18.15 -25.54 2.91
N LEU A 509 18.73 -24.98 3.95
CA LEU A 509 18.09 -23.94 4.76
C LEU A 509 18.72 -22.61 4.41
N GLU A 510 17.93 -21.56 4.26
CA GLU A 510 18.38 -20.24 3.86
C GLU A 510 17.74 -19.15 4.71
N GLY A 511 18.58 -18.31 5.33
CA GLY A 511 18.16 -17.09 6.01
C GLY A 511 18.51 -15.87 5.18
N VAL A 512 17.56 -14.96 5.00
CA VAL A 512 17.77 -13.68 4.30
C VAL A 512 17.38 -12.53 5.24
N TYR A 513 18.28 -11.57 5.40
CA TYR A 513 18.04 -10.25 5.96
C TYR A 513 18.10 -9.22 4.84
N GLU A 514 17.16 -8.29 4.82
CA GLU A 514 17.10 -7.21 3.84
C GLU A 514 16.76 -5.89 4.51
N ARG A 515 17.47 -4.84 4.14
CA ARG A 515 17.16 -3.46 4.49
C ARG A 515 16.73 -2.67 3.26
N THR A 516 15.55 -2.07 3.31
CA THR A 516 15.06 -1.15 2.26
C THR A 516 15.06 0.27 2.81
N PHE A 517 15.76 1.19 2.13
CA PHE A 517 15.96 2.55 2.64
C PHE A 517 14.87 3.51 2.15
N TRP A 518 13.63 3.20 2.52
CA TRP A 518 12.45 3.99 2.12
C TRP A 518 12.47 5.43 2.63
N SER A 519 13.26 5.79 3.65
CA SER A 519 13.39 7.19 4.10
C SER A 519 14.01 8.13 3.06
N ARG A 520 14.59 7.60 1.98
CA ARG A 520 15.31 8.37 0.97
C ARG A 520 14.47 8.58 -0.28
N GLY A 521 14.54 9.82 -0.81
CA GLY A 521 13.91 10.23 -2.06
C GLY A 521 12.38 10.28 -2.02
N TRP A 522 11.79 10.83 -3.08
CA TRP A 522 10.34 10.94 -3.21
C TRP A 522 9.65 9.57 -3.34
N LYS A 523 8.39 9.49 -2.94
CA LYS A 523 7.55 8.30 -3.14
C LYS A 523 6.60 8.57 -4.28
N PHE A 524 5.70 9.53 -4.10
CA PHE A 524 4.88 10.11 -5.17
C PHE A 524 4.80 11.61 -4.92
N ASN A 525 5.77 12.36 -5.44
CA ASN A 525 5.76 13.81 -5.39
C ASN A 525 5.11 14.36 -6.66
N VAL A 526 3.84 14.75 -6.54
CA VAL A 526 2.99 15.20 -7.65
C VAL A 526 3.08 16.73 -7.75
N THR A 527 3.45 17.24 -8.93
CA THR A 527 3.63 18.68 -9.18
C THR A 527 2.96 19.05 -10.51
N PRO A 528 1.69 19.51 -10.46
CA PRO A 528 1.01 20.09 -11.61
C PRO A 528 1.56 21.48 -11.94
N ASP A 529 1.60 21.82 -13.22
CA ASP A 529 1.94 23.14 -13.72
C ASP A 529 0.67 23.97 -13.97
N PHE A 530 0.19 24.64 -12.92
CA PHE A 530 -0.97 25.55 -12.99
C PHE A 530 -0.62 26.93 -13.57
N GLU A 531 0.66 27.24 -13.80
CA GLU A 531 1.03 28.46 -14.52
C GLU A 531 0.68 28.31 -16.00
N ASN A 532 1.01 27.15 -16.59
CA ASN A 532 0.77 26.80 -17.99
C ASN A 532 -0.51 25.96 -18.22
N ALA A 533 -1.44 25.95 -17.27
CA ALA A 533 -2.70 25.21 -17.38
C ALA A 533 -3.74 25.89 -18.28
N LYS A 534 -4.57 25.08 -18.94
CA LYS A 534 -5.75 25.51 -19.69
C LYS A 534 -6.99 25.36 -18.82
N TYR A 535 -7.89 26.33 -18.88
CA TYR A 535 -9.15 26.37 -18.14
C TYR A 535 -10.31 26.51 -19.12
N GLU A 536 -11.33 25.66 -18.98
CA GLU A 536 -12.53 25.62 -19.85
C GLU A 536 -13.80 25.52 -19.00
N GLY A 537 -14.75 26.44 -19.18
CA GLY A 537 -16.07 26.34 -18.55
C GLY A 537 -16.96 25.36 -19.33
N LEU A 538 -17.40 24.28 -18.68
CA LEU A 538 -18.17 23.21 -19.33
C LEU A 538 -19.69 23.33 -19.15
N SER A 539 -20.16 24.09 -18.17
CA SER A 539 -21.60 24.25 -17.88
C SER A 539 -21.87 25.50 -17.04
N GLY A 540 -23.14 25.87 -16.90
CA GLY A 540 -23.57 26.98 -16.05
C GLY A 540 -23.07 28.34 -16.55
N LEU A 541 -22.86 29.27 -15.64
CA LEU A 541 -22.35 30.60 -16.00
C LEU A 541 -20.94 30.56 -16.59
N VAL A 542 -20.07 29.64 -16.15
CA VAL A 542 -18.68 29.60 -16.61
C VAL A 542 -18.51 29.23 -18.09
N SER A 543 -19.52 28.62 -18.72
CA SER A 543 -19.47 28.33 -20.17
C SER A 543 -19.70 29.56 -21.08
N TYR A 544 -20.16 30.70 -20.55
CA TYR A 544 -20.36 31.92 -21.32
C TYR A 544 -19.02 32.66 -21.52
N ARG A 545 -18.36 32.40 -22.65
CA ARG A 545 -17.00 32.88 -22.94
C ARG A 545 -16.89 34.41 -23.00
N ASP A 546 -17.95 35.09 -23.44
CA ASP A 546 -18.04 36.55 -23.43
C ASP A 546 -18.18 37.15 -22.02
N VAL A 547 -18.48 36.33 -21.01
CA VAL A 547 -18.48 36.71 -19.59
C VAL A 547 -17.16 36.32 -18.91
N TRP A 548 -16.51 35.21 -19.27
CA TRP A 548 -15.37 34.67 -18.50
C TRP A 548 -14.01 34.62 -19.22
N GLU A 549 -13.92 35.01 -20.49
CA GLU A 549 -12.66 35.09 -21.26
C GLU A 549 -12.32 36.53 -21.71
N THR A 550 -12.90 37.55 -21.07
CA THR A 550 -12.63 38.97 -21.34
C THR A 550 -11.21 39.37 -20.91
N GLN A 551 -10.55 40.25 -21.69
CA GLN A 551 -9.22 40.76 -21.34
C GLN A 551 -9.26 41.61 -20.06
N GLY A 552 -8.59 41.16 -19.00
CA GLY A 552 -8.44 41.91 -17.74
C GLY A 552 -9.48 41.62 -16.65
N GLY A 553 -10.39 40.66 -16.86
CA GLY A 553 -11.31 40.17 -15.82
C GLY A 553 -10.72 39.06 -14.95
N ALA A 554 -11.41 38.72 -13.85
CA ALA A 554 -11.10 37.52 -13.07
C ALA A 554 -11.35 36.28 -13.94
N SER A 555 -10.28 35.56 -14.23
CA SER A 555 -10.27 34.44 -15.16
C SER A 555 -10.83 33.17 -14.52
N LEU A 556 -11.19 32.17 -15.32
CA LEU A 556 -11.57 30.84 -14.80
C LEU A 556 -10.49 30.24 -13.87
N LYS A 557 -9.23 30.61 -14.09
CA LYS A 557 -8.07 30.27 -13.22
C LYS A 557 -8.16 30.89 -11.82
N ASP A 558 -8.71 32.10 -11.70
CA ASP A 558 -8.91 32.78 -10.41
C ASP A 558 -10.10 32.17 -9.64
N MET A 559 -11.09 31.61 -10.35
CA MET A 559 -12.26 30.93 -9.74
C MET A 559 -11.96 29.54 -9.16
N VAL A 560 -11.07 28.77 -9.81
CA VAL A 560 -10.62 27.45 -9.32
C VAL A 560 -9.26 27.50 -8.62
N GLY A 561 -8.64 28.67 -8.58
CA GLY A 561 -7.37 28.90 -7.93
C GLY A 561 -7.44 28.61 -6.43
N ILE A 562 -6.30 28.30 -5.82
CA ILE A 562 -6.15 28.03 -4.38
C ILE A 562 -6.76 26.69 -3.90
N ALA A 563 -7.18 25.80 -4.80
CA ALA A 563 -7.32 24.38 -4.45
C ALA A 563 -5.97 23.85 -3.89
N ASP A 564 -5.96 23.46 -2.61
CA ASP A 564 -4.72 23.10 -1.90
C ASP A 564 -4.27 21.66 -2.23
N PHE A 565 -3.58 21.51 -3.36
CA PHE A 565 -2.99 20.23 -3.80
C PHE A 565 -1.87 19.74 -2.86
N GLY A 566 -1.47 20.49 -1.83
CA GLY A 566 -0.41 20.11 -0.87
C GLY A 566 -0.66 18.79 -0.15
N VAL A 567 -1.93 18.38 -0.01
CA VAL A 567 -2.34 17.10 0.58
C VAL A 567 -2.02 15.91 -0.36
N VAL A 568 -2.05 16.13 -1.68
CA VAL A 568 -1.80 15.10 -2.72
C VAL A 568 -0.35 15.16 -3.22
N SER A 569 0.30 16.32 -3.11
CA SER A 569 1.60 16.59 -3.73
C SER A 569 2.77 15.79 -3.16
N ASN A 570 2.64 15.16 -1.99
CA ASN A 570 3.70 14.34 -1.39
C ASN A 570 3.14 13.06 -0.73
N MET A 571 2.41 12.28 -1.52
CA MET A 571 1.97 10.94 -1.11
C MET A 571 3.17 10.06 -0.76
N GLY A 572 3.19 9.53 0.46
CA GLY A 572 4.32 8.77 1.02
C GLY A 572 5.34 9.59 1.83
N ALA A 573 5.02 10.85 2.15
CA ALA A 573 5.77 11.62 3.15
C ALA A 573 5.90 10.86 4.49
N GLY A 574 7.09 10.95 5.11
CA GLY A 574 7.36 10.31 6.40
C GLY A 574 7.58 8.79 6.34
N TRP A 575 7.73 8.19 5.15
CA TRP A 575 8.10 6.78 5.03
C TRP A 575 9.45 6.49 5.70
N ARG A 576 9.51 5.44 6.54
CA ARG A 576 10.72 5.05 7.31
C ARG A 576 11.46 3.87 6.68
N ASP A 577 12.76 3.73 6.95
CA ASP A 577 13.57 2.56 6.57
C ASP A 577 13.03 1.26 7.19
N THR A 578 13.20 0.13 6.49
CA THR A 578 12.56 -1.14 6.85
C THR A 578 13.50 -2.34 6.80
N ASN A 579 13.22 -3.35 7.63
CA ASN A 579 14.03 -4.57 7.83
C ASN A 579 13.20 -5.86 7.63
N THR A 580 13.51 -6.65 6.63
CA THR A 580 12.77 -7.87 6.26
C THR A 580 13.61 -9.11 6.55
N PHE A 581 12.98 -10.15 7.12
CA PHE A 581 13.59 -11.40 7.56
C PHE A 581 12.86 -12.58 6.94
N ARG A 582 13.58 -13.46 6.25
CA ARG A 582 12.99 -14.57 5.51
C ARG A 582 13.72 -15.86 5.84
N LEU A 583 12.99 -16.95 6.03
CA LEU A 583 13.53 -18.29 6.28
C LEU A 583 12.92 -19.28 5.29
N GLY A 584 13.78 -19.81 4.42
CA GLY A 584 13.43 -20.78 3.39
C GLY A 584 14.00 -22.16 3.66
N ALA A 585 13.24 -23.20 3.31
CA ALA A 585 13.68 -24.59 3.28
C ALA A 585 13.43 -25.16 1.88
N THR A 586 14.48 -25.73 1.27
CA THR A 586 14.39 -26.44 -0.02
C THR A 586 14.84 -27.89 0.15
N TYR A 587 14.02 -28.83 -0.31
CA TYR A 587 14.39 -30.23 -0.44
C TYR A 587 14.66 -30.60 -1.90
N LEU A 588 15.84 -31.16 -2.16
CA LEU A 588 16.35 -31.57 -3.47
C LEU A 588 16.33 -33.10 -3.59
N GLY A 589 15.37 -33.63 -4.35
CA GLY A 589 15.34 -35.02 -4.81
C GLY A 589 15.85 -35.16 -6.25
N LYS A 590 15.99 -36.39 -6.77
CA LYS A 590 16.59 -36.64 -8.11
C LYS A 590 15.90 -35.96 -9.30
N LYS A 591 14.61 -35.63 -9.18
CA LYS A 591 13.77 -35.00 -10.21
C LYS A 591 12.79 -33.96 -9.66
N ASN A 592 12.69 -33.83 -8.33
CA ASN A 592 11.69 -33.01 -7.67
C ASN A 592 12.41 -32.09 -6.69
N ARG A 593 12.13 -30.79 -6.76
CA ARG A 593 12.51 -29.79 -5.76
C ARG A 593 11.23 -29.38 -5.03
N LEU A 594 11.21 -29.51 -3.71
CA LEU A 594 10.13 -29.03 -2.85
C LEU A 594 10.63 -27.83 -2.05
N MET A 595 9.77 -26.86 -1.80
CA MET A 595 10.09 -25.58 -1.18
C MET A 595 9.01 -25.18 -0.20
N GLY A 596 9.42 -24.58 0.91
CA GLY A 596 8.52 -23.91 1.85
C GLY A 596 9.25 -22.82 2.63
N SER A 597 8.51 -21.83 3.10
CA SER A 597 9.06 -20.66 3.77
C SER A 597 8.12 -20.04 4.78
N ILE A 598 8.74 -19.25 5.67
CA ILE A 598 8.08 -18.18 6.40
C ILE A 598 8.88 -16.89 6.17
N ALA A 599 8.19 -15.75 6.10
CA ALA A 599 8.86 -14.46 6.11
C ALA A 599 8.09 -13.42 6.93
N TYR A 600 8.86 -12.45 7.39
CA TYR A 600 8.45 -11.27 8.09
C TYR A 600 9.00 -10.06 7.33
N ASP A 601 8.14 -9.13 6.93
CA ASP A 601 8.43 -8.01 6.01
C ASP A 601 8.32 -6.66 6.76
N ALA A 602 8.83 -5.46 6.38
CA ALA A 602 8.79 -4.26 7.29
C ALA A 602 8.28 -2.90 6.74
N ALA A 603 7.52 -2.10 7.54
CA ALA A 603 6.55 -1.05 7.10
C ALA A 603 7.10 0.35 7.00
N PRO A 604 7.12 0.91 5.78
CA PRO A 604 7.56 2.27 5.61
C PRO A 604 6.44 3.26 5.95
N SER A 605 5.18 2.95 5.66
CA SER A 605 4.05 3.88 5.83
C SER A 605 3.83 4.29 7.30
N PRO A 606 3.67 5.60 7.57
CA PRO A 606 3.04 6.07 8.79
C PRO A 606 1.65 5.45 8.93
N GLN A 607 1.32 4.95 10.12
CA GLN A 607 0.06 4.27 10.39
C GLN A 607 -1.06 5.24 10.79
N ASP A 608 -0.69 6.50 11.06
CA ASP A 608 -1.47 7.62 11.58
C ASP A 608 -1.77 8.70 10.52
N LYS A 609 -1.58 8.40 9.23
CA LYS A 609 -1.73 9.37 8.13
C LYS A 609 -2.48 8.80 6.94
N ILE A 610 -3.25 9.67 6.27
CA ILE A 610 -3.89 9.37 4.99
C ILE A 610 -2.79 9.22 3.93
N GLY A 611 -2.88 8.21 3.07
CA GLY A 611 -1.84 7.89 2.09
C GLY A 611 -1.98 6.48 1.55
N ILE A 612 -0.87 5.88 1.10
CA ILE A 612 -0.87 4.48 0.63
C ILE A 612 -1.09 3.56 1.84
N PRO A 613 -2.17 2.77 1.88
CA PRO A 613 -2.45 1.86 2.98
C PRO A 613 -1.50 0.68 2.93
N ASP A 614 -0.68 0.54 3.97
CA ASP A 614 0.18 -0.62 4.18
C ASP A 614 0.37 -0.88 5.67
N SER A 615 0.51 -2.14 6.05
CA SER A 615 0.52 -2.65 7.43
C SER A 615 1.17 -4.03 7.52
N ASP A 616 1.54 -4.43 8.73
CA ASP A 616 2.55 -5.46 9.00
C ASP A 616 2.30 -6.85 8.38
N GLY A 617 3.35 -7.50 7.87
CA GLY A 617 3.26 -8.50 6.80
C GLY A 617 3.91 -9.82 7.17
N TYR A 618 3.08 -10.85 7.34
CA TYR A 618 3.49 -12.21 7.68
C TYR A 618 3.24 -13.13 6.48
N MET A 619 4.29 -13.74 5.95
CA MET A 619 4.23 -14.54 4.73
C MET A 619 4.45 -16.02 5.01
N VAL A 620 3.71 -16.88 4.32
CA VAL A 620 3.99 -18.31 4.18
C VAL A 620 4.04 -18.65 2.70
N GLY A 621 5.07 -19.38 2.27
CA GLY A 621 5.24 -19.83 0.89
C GLY A 621 5.38 -21.34 0.81
N ILE A 622 4.86 -21.95 -0.25
CA ILE A 622 5.10 -23.35 -0.62
C ILE A 622 5.26 -23.47 -2.14
N GLY A 623 5.98 -24.50 -2.60
CA GLY A 623 5.98 -24.83 -4.01
C GLY A 623 6.80 -26.06 -4.37
N ALA A 624 6.68 -26.45 -5.64
CA ALA A 624 7.40 -27.58 -6.20
C ALA A 624 7.86 -27.29 -7.63
N LYS A 625 9.05 -27.78 -7.98
CA LYS A 625 9.53 -27.93 -9.37
C LYS A 625 9.81 -29.40 -9.66
N ARG A 626 9.51 -29.84 -10.89
CA ARG A 626 9.77 -31.20 -11.39
C ARG A 626 10.54 -31.15 -12.69
N ASN A 627 11.72 -31.76 -12.70
CA ASN A 627 12.53 -31.93 -13.90
C ASN A 627 12.05 -33.15 -14.72
N PHE A 628 11.91 -32.94 -16.02
CA PHE A 628 11.70 -34.00 -17.00
C PHE A 628 12.46 -33.68 -18.30
N ARG A 629 13.49 -34.47 -18.61
CA ARG A 629 14.27 -34.38 -19.86
C ARG A 629 14.80 -32.96 -20.17
N GLY A 630 15.28 -32.25 -19.16
CA GLY A 630 15.81 -30.88 -19.31
C GLY A 630 14.76 -29.76 -19.21
N PHE A 631 13.46 -30.08 -19.22
CA PHE A 631 12.39 -29.15 -18.86
C PHE A 631 12.15 -29.18 -17.35
N ASP A 632 11.83 -28.04 -16.76
CA ASP A 632 11.48 -27.87 -15.35
C ASP A 632 10.10 -27.21 -15.22
N PHE A 633 9.11 -27.99 -14.81
CA PHE A 633 7.74 -27.52 -14.59
C PHE A 633 7.53 -27.23 -13.11
N GLY A 634 6.91 -26.10 -12.75
CA GLY A 634 6.65 -25.78 -11.35
C GLY A 634 5.31 -25.10 -11.09
N LEU A 635 4.87 -25.24 -9.83
CA LEU A 635 3.77 -24.48 -9.23
C LEU A 635 4.20 -24.02 -7.82
N ALA A 636 3.84 -22.79 -7.47
CA ALA A 636 4.08 -22.20 -6.15
C ALA A 636 2.92 -21.29 -5.71
N GLY A 637 2.74 -21.17 -4.40
CA GLY A 637 1.84 -20.22 -3.75
C GLY A 637 2.54 -19.50 -2.62
N SER A 638 2.30 -18.20 -2.48
CA SER A 638 2.69 -17.38 -1.34
C SER A 638 1.46 -16.65 -0.82
N TRP A 639 1.24 -16.69 0.49
CA TRP A 639 0.17 -15.98 1.18
C TRP A 639 0.76 -15.02 2.19
N THR A 640 0.50 -13.73 1.98
CA THR A 640 0.88 -12.64 2.90
C THR A 640 -0.36 -12.19 3.64
N TYR A 641 -0.31 -12.21 4.97
CA TYR A 641 -1.34 -11.69 5.86
C TYR A 641 -0.89 -10.34 6.40
N LYS A 642 -1.75 -9.33 6.27
CA LYS A 642 -1.51 -7.92 6.61
C LYS A 642 -2.24 -7.56 7.91
N SER A 643 -1.53 -6.90 8.83
CA SER A 643 -2.03 -6.48 10.14
C SER A 643 -2.80 -5.16 10.06
N SER A 644 -3.91 -5.18 9.31
CA SER A 644 -4.77 -4.02 9.00
C SER A 644 -5.30 -3.27 10.23
N MET A 645 -5.31 -3.91 11.42
CA MET A 645 -5.70 -3.27 12.69
C MET A 645 -4.84 -2.08 13.11
N SER A 646 -3.63 -1.93 12.56
CA SER A 646 -2.72 -0.82 12.88
C SER A 646 -2.94 0.44 12.06
N SER A 647 -3.63 0.34 10.91
CA SER A 647 -3.80 1.42 9.93
C SER A 647 -5.09 2.20 10.16
N MET A 648 -5.10 3.49 9.81
CA MET A 648 -6.32 4.30 9.78
C MET A 648 -7.39 3.75 8.82
N TYR A 649 -6.99 3.00 7.80
CA TYR A 649 -7.89 2.28 6.88
C TYR A 649 -8.41 1.01 7.55
N HIS A 650 -9.17 1.21 8.64
CA HIS A 650 -9.54 0.14 9.55
C HIS A 650 -10.73 -0.67 9.02
N SER A 651 -10.52 -1.97 8.84
CA SER A 651 -11.59 -2.98 8.89
C SER A 651 -11.21 -4.14 9.79
N GLY A 652 -12.19 -4.65 10.53
CA GLY A 652 -12.11 -5.96 11.15
C GLY A 652 -11.84 -7.04 10.08
N GLY A 653 -10.78 -7.82 10.29
CA GLY A 653 -10.30 -8.83 9.33
C GLY A 653 -8.78 -8.83 9.23
N LEU A 654 -8.23 -9.73 8.41
CA LEU A 654 -6.84 -9.74 7.99
C LEU A 654 -6.78 -9.41 6.50
N GLY A 655 -6.12 -8.31 6.14
CA GLY A 655 -5.83 -8.04 4.73
C GLY A 655 -4.92 -9.12 4.13
N GLY A 656 -5.00 -9.33 2.82
CA GLY A 656 -4.29 -10.42 2.14
C GLY A 656 -3.63 -10.01 0.83
N LEU A 657 -2.46 -10.59 0.55
CA LEU A 657 -1.83 -10.60 -0.77
C LEU A 657 -1.42 -12.03 -1.10
N TYR A 658 -2.05 -12.60 -2.13
CA TYR A 658 -1.87 -14.00 -2.52
C TYR A 658 -1.24 -14.08 -3.91
N ILE A 659 -0.10 -14.75 -4.03
CA ILE A 659 0.64 -14.88 -5.30
C ILE A 659 0.75 -16.35 -5.66
N TYR A 660 0.19 -16.71 -6.82
CA TYR A 660 0.27 -18.06 -7.38
C TYR A 660 1.13 -18.00 -8.65
N THR A 661 2.23 -18.73 -8.69
CA THR A 661 3.16 -18.70 -9.83
C THR A 661 3.27 -20.09 -10.45
N ALA A 662 3.09 -20.16 -11.77
CA ALA A 662 3.45 -21.32 -12.58
C ALA A 662 4.72 -21.00 -13.38
N SER A 663 5.60 -21.96 -13.60
CA SER A 663 6.79 -21.75 -14.45
C SER A 663 7.14 -22.94 -15.32
N LEU A 664 7.71 -22.63 -16.48
CA LEU A 664 8.30 -23.56 -17.44
C LEU A 664 9.75 -23.14 -17.70
N GLY A 665 10.68 -23.97 -17.23
CA GLY A 665 12.11 -23.84 -17.50
C GLY A 665 12.60 -24.83 -18.55
N TYR A 666 13.69 -24.50 -19.24
CA TYR A 666 14.43 -25.39 -20.13
C TYR A 666 15.95 -25.18 -19.97
N ARG A 667 16.73 -26.27 -20.02
CA ARG A 667 18.17 -26.27 -19.69
C ARG A 667 18.98 -27.06 -20.73
N TRP A 668 19.97 -26.43 -21.37
CA TRP A 668 20.75 -26.98 -22.49
C TRP A 668 22.28 -26.75 -22.42
#